data_AF-A0A1H3DVY4-F1
#
_entry.id   AF-A0A1H3DVY4-F1
#
_cell.length_a   1.000
_cell.length_b   1.000
_cell.length_c   1.000
_cell.angle_alpha   90.00
_cell.angle_beta   90.00
_cell.angle_gamma   90.00
#
_symmetry.space_group_name_H-M   'P 1'
#
loop_
_entity.id
_entity.type
_entity.pdbx_description
1 polymer ?
#
loop_
_entity_poly.entity_id
_entity_poly.type
_entity_poly.pdbx_seq_one_letter_code
_entity_poly.pdbx_strand_id
1 'polypeptide(L)'
;MTTREGSLDAPKRQPLDWKNPQFHNENALYDEMYRVFDICHGCRRCVNLCTAFPSLFDLVDESASGELDSVAKQDFWQVVDRCYLCDMCFMTKCPYVPPHPWNIDFPHLMLRAKAVKYKQQGARFRDKLLSSTDAMGKLATIPVVVQTTNAITQTPATRKLFSKALGIHPNRKLPSYAAQTFRAHAQANDSFAVRDGAHTPGKVAIFATCYINYNEPGIGHDLLRVLAHNEIPARLVEKEACCGMPKLELGDLESVEALKNRNIPHLAKLAREGYAILSAVPSCTLMYKQELPLLFPDDEAVQAVAAATFDPFEYLMLRHRDGLLRTDFKHSLGKVSYHIPCHLRVQNLGKKTRDLLQMIPDTQITVVERCSGHDGTWGVKQEHFEDSMKIGRPVFRQMADAAPDYISSDCAIAGRHIHQGIGDDPLQTLHPLTLLRMAYGDDPAGLPATSPESETPFIPGDKPMTKLSRDSLMTLEAYAKARDAFRSEVMAHKKHRCVHLGEHVTLLFEDELTIRYQIQEMLRAEKIFDEEGILQELEVYNPLIPDGHNWKATMLIEYADPAERAERLAQMIGIEDKIWLKIAGHDPVHAIADEDLERENQEKTSAVHFLRFELTPAMIQALHQGAALSIGVDHPAYQATIAAVEENIRTALAKDLVSR
;
A
#
# COMPACT_ATOMS: atom_id res chain seq x y z
N MET A 1 14.06 -1.06 32.74
CA MET A 1 14.37 -1.30 31.32
C MET A 1 14.03 -0.04 30.56
N THR A 2 14.94 0.49 29.76
CA THR A 2 14.69 1.69 28.95
C THR A 2 13.56 1.38 27.96
N THR A 3 12.37 1.90 28.18
CA THR A 3 11.27 1.93 27.21
C THR A 3 11.70 2.84 26.06
N ARG A 4 12.39 2.25 25.08
CA ARG A 4 12.63 2.90 23.78
C ARG A 4 11.31 2.89 23.03
N GLU A 5 10.94 4.04 22.49
CA GLU A 5 9.77 4.14 21.62
C GLU A 5 10.06 3.43 20.30
N GLY A 6 9.27 2.40 19.99
CA GLY A 6 9.41 1.56 18.80
C GLY A 6 10.30 0.33 18.99
N SER A 7 9.81 -0.83 18.53
CA SER A 7 10.62 -2.04 18.41
C SER A 7 11.60 -1.94 17.24
N LEU A 8 12.89 -2.16 17.49
CA LEU A 8 13.91 -2.37 16.44
C LEU A 8 14.00 -3.85 16.03
N ASP A 9 13.38 -4.74 16.80
CA ASP A 9 13.35 -6.17 16.54
C ASP A 9 12.29 -6.52 15.49
N ALA A 10 12.53 -7.62 14.77
CA ALA A 10 11.57 -8.15 13.80
C ALA A 10 10.22 -8.44 14.51
N PRO A 11 9.08 -8.05 13.90
CA PRO A 11 7.76 -8.32 14.46
C PRO A 11 7.59 -9.81 14.73
N LYS A 12 7.24 -10.16 15.97
CA LYS A 12 6.91 -11.55 16.33
C LYS A 12 5.40 -11.67 16.51
N ARG A 13 4.75 -12.40 15.60
CA ARG A 13 3.31 -12.67 15.70
C ARG A 13 3.05 -13.85 16.62
N GLN A 14 2.03 -13.74 17.46
CA GLN A 14 1.61 -14.81 18.37
C GLN A 14 0.52 -15.67 17.70
N PRO A 15 0.48 -16.99 17.97
CA PRO A 15 -0.64 -17.82 17.53
C PRO A 15 -1.99 -17.31 18.05
N LEU A 16 -3.03 -17.53 17.24
CA LEU A 16 -4.41 -17.21 17.57
C LEU A 16 -5.03 -18.35 18.37
N ASP A 17 -5.34 -18.09 19.65
CA ASP A 17 -6.01 -19.05 20.54
C ASP A 17 -7.52 -19.13 20.27
N TRP A 18 -7.92 -19.30 19.02
CA TRP A 18 -9.32 -19.18 18.58
C TRP A 18 -10.23 -20.29 19.11
N LYS A 19 -9.66 -21.41 19.56
CA LYS A 19 -10.40 -22.53 20.16
C LYS A 19 -10.71 -22.32 21.64
N ASN A 20 -10.04 -21.39 22.30
CA ASN A 20 -10.31 -21.07 23.70
C ASN A 20 -11.64 -20.33 23.82
N PRO A 21 -12.55 -20.73 24.72
CA PRO A 21 -13.81 -20.02 24.95
C PRO A 21 -13.63 -18.51 25.23
N GLN A 22 -12.52 -18.09 25.85
CA GLN A 22 -12.22 -16.68 26.10
C GLN A 22 -11.92 -15.87 24.84
N PHE A 23 -11.52 -16.51 23.74
CA PHE A 23 -11.37 -15.85 22.45
C PHE A 23 -12.69 -15.21 22.00
N HIS A 24 -13.81 -15.86 22.29
CA HIS A 24 -15.15 -15.38 21.93
C HIS A 24 -15.85 -14.58 23.03
N ASN A 25 -15.15 -14.28 24.14
CA ASN A 25 -15.70 -13.43 25.19
C ASN A 25 -15.80 -11.98 24.70
N GLU A 26 -17.03 -11.49 24.57
CA GLU A 26 -17.32 -10.17 24.00
C GLU A 26 -16.82 -9.02 24.89
N ASN A 27 -16.90 -9.13 26.21
CA ASN A 27 -16.38 -8.10 27.11
C ASN A 27 -14.86 -7.98 26.98
N ALA A 28 -14.15 -9.12 27.02
CA ALA A 28 -12.71 -9.15 26.83
C ALA A 28 -12.26 -8.75 25.41
N LEU A 29 -13.16 -8.85 24.42
CA LEU A 29 -12.92 -8.31 23.09
C LEU A 29 -13.02 -6.78 23.12
N TYR A 30 -14.10 -6.21 23.67
CA TYR A 30 -14.26 -4.75 23.76
C TYR A 30 -13.14 -4.10 24.57
N ASP A 31 -12.69 -4.71 25.66
CA ASP A 31 -11.59 -4.18 26.47
C ASP A 31 -10.28 -4.14 25.66
N GLU A 32 -10.02 -5.16 24.85
CA GLU A 32 -8.84 -5.19 23.97
C GLU A 32 -8.99 -4.24 22.77
N MET A 33 -10.19 -4.12 22.21
CA MET A 33 -10.48 -3.12 21.17
C MET A 33 -10.28 -1.72 21.71
N TYR A 34 -10.77 -1.43 22.92
CA TYR A 34 -10.55 -0.15 23.58
C TYR A 34 -9.06 0.15 23.71
N ARG A 35 -8.29 -0.78 24.31
CA ARG A 35 -6.85 -0.63 24.50
C ARG A 35 -6.10 -0.38 23.19
N VAL A 36 -6.37 -1.16 22.15
CA VAL A 36 -5.67 -1.01 20.87
C VAL A 36 -6.11 0.25 20.13
N PHE A 37 -7.40 0.56 20.12
CA PHE A 37 -7.93 1.75 19.45
C PHE A 37 -7.42 3.03 20.09
N ASP A 38 -7.32 3.07 21.41
CA ASP A 38 -6.77 4.20 22.17
C ASP A 38 -5.31 4.47 21.79
N ILE A 39 -4.49 3.41 21.74
CA ILE A 39 -3.09 3.53 21.32
C ILE A 39 -2.97 3.91 19.83
N CYS A 40 -3.81 3.33 18.98
CA CYS A 40 -3.84 3.68 17.56
C CYS A 40 -4.26 5.13 17.34
N HIS A 41 -5.26 5.61 18.10
CA HIS A 41 -5.74 6.98 18.09
C HIS A 41 -4.67 7.96 18.55
N GLY A 42 -3.96 7.67 19.64
CA GLY A 42 -2.86 8.53 20.10
C GLY A 42 -1.68 8.60 19.11
N CYS A 43 -1.44 7.53 18.35
CA CYS A 43 -0.30 7.46 17.42
C CYS A 43 -0.60 7.98 16.00
N ARG A 44 -1.79 7.72 15.46
CA ARG A 44 -2.28 8.05 14.11
C ARG A 44 -1.41 7.68 12.90
N ARG A 45 -0.26 7.05 13.09
CA ARG A 45 0.71 6.72 12.03
C ARG A 45 0.14 5.92 10.86
N CYS A 46 -0.89 5.11 11.09
CA CYS A 46 -1.50 4.24 10.08
C CYS A 46 -2.60 4.92 9.24
N VAL A 47 -2.87 6.23 9.41
CA VAL A 47 -3.99 6.95 8.76
C VAL A 47 -4.06 6.74 7.24
N ASN A 48 -2.91 6.72 6.56
CA ASN A 48 -2.85 6.63 5.09
C ASN A 48 -2.79 5.19 4.56
N LEU A 49 -2.94 4.17 5.41
CA LEU A 49 -2.75 2.78 5.02
C LEU A 49 -4.01 2.12 4.46
N CYS A 50 -5.15 2.27 5.15
CA CYS A 50 -6.44 1.73 4.76
C CYS A 50 -7.58 2.52 5.42
N THR A 51 -8.83 2.25 5.05
CA THR A 51 -10.00 2.98 5.55
C THR A 51 -10.36 2.68 7.01
N ALA A 52 -9.81 1.62 7.63
CA ALA A 52 -10.09 1.31 9.03
C ALA A 52 -9.55 2.39 9.99
N PHE A 53 -8.36 2.95 9.72
CA PHE A 53 -7.73 3.92 10.60
C PHE A 53 -8.37 5.32 10.52
N PRO A 54 -8.62 5.91 9.33
CA PRO A 54 -9.42 7.12 9.22
C PRO A 54 -10.76 6.97 9.93
N SER A 55 -11.50 5.87 9.71
CA SER A 55 -12.78 5.70 10.40
C SER A 55 -12.68 5.46 11.90
N LEU A 56 -11.56 4.93 12.40
CA LEU A 56 -11.29 4.93 13.83
C LEU A 56 -11.04 6.35 14.34
N PHE A 57 -10.25 7.14 13.61
CA PHE A 57 -9.89 8.49 14.03
C PHE A 57 -11.08 9.44 13.94
N ASP A 58 -11.85 9.39 12.85
CA ASP A 58 -13.10 10.13 12.69
C ASP A 58 -14.08 9.77 13.82
N LEU A 59 -14.24 8.47 14.12
CA LEU A 59 -15.12 8.02 15.20
C LEU A 59 -14.71 8.58 16.58
N VAL A 60 -13.41 8.70 16.84
CA VAL A 60 -12.90 9.27 18.11
C VAL A 60 -12.96 10.80 18.08
N ASP A 61 -12.60 11.42 16.96
CA ASP A 61 -12.61 12.88 16.77
C ASP A 61 -14.03 13.47 16.86
N GLU A 62 -15.04 12.70 16.45
CA GLU A 62 -16.46 13.06 16.51
C GLU A 62 -17.11 12.70 17.86
N SER A 63 -16.37 12.06 18.77
CA SER A 63 -16.87 11.69 20.10
C SER A 63 -17.03 12.93 21.00
N ALA A 64 -17.85 12.83 22.04
CA ALA A 64 -18.15 13.97 22.92
C ALA A 64 -16.93 14.52 23.68
N SER A 65 -15.93 13.67 23.92
CA SER A 65 -14.67 14.02 24.60
C SER A 65 -13.49 14.22 23.64
N GLY A 66 -13.63 13.87 22.36
CA GLY A 66 -12.49 13.74 21.43
C GLY A 66 -11.56 12.58 21.77
N GLU A 67 -11.97 11.72 22.70
CA GLU A 67 -11.23 10.55 23.18
C GLU A 67 -12.11 9.30 23.09
N LEU A 68 -11.48 8.12 23.22
CA LEU A 68 -12.18 6.84 23.05
C LEU A 68 -13.19 6.55 24.18
N ASP A 69 -13.09 7.22 25.33
CA ASP A 69 -13.93 7.01 26.51
C ASP A 69 -15.41 7.39 26.28
N SER A 70 -15.68 8.31 25.35
CA SER A 70 -17.04 8.72 24.98
C SER A 70 -17.55 8.10 23.68
N VAL A 71 -16.76 7.21 23.04
CA VAL A 71 -17.21 6.43 21.89
C VAL A 71 -18.07 5.26 22.36
N ALA A 72 -19.26 5.09 21.80
CA ALA A 72 -20.09 3.94 22.12
C ALA A 72 -19.41 2.65 21.65
N LYS A 73 -19.34 1.63 22.52
CA LYS A 73 -18.71 0.33 22.19
C LYS A 73 -19.24 -0.28 20.89
N GLN A 74 -20.52 -0.09 20.59
CA GLN A 74 -21.15 -0.58 19.37
C GLN A 74 -20.59 0.06 18.09
N ASP A 75 -20.04 1.27 18.16
CA ASP A 75 -19.46 1.93 16.99
C ASP A 75 -18.08 1.40 16.62
N PHE A 76 -17.42 0.65 17.52
CA PHE A 76 -16.18 -0.04 17.19
C PHE A 76 -16.34 -1.01 16.01
N TRP A 77 -17.54 -1.53 15.78
CA TRP A 77 -17.84 -2.39 14.63
C TRP A 77 -17.69 -1.67 13.28
N GLN A 78 -17.80 -0.35 13.24
CA GLN A 78 -17.58 0.44 12.03
C GLN A 78 -16.12 0.35 11.58
N VAL A 79 -15.18 0.33 12.53
CA VAL A 79 -13.74 0.11 12.30
C VAL A 79 -13.47 -1.32 11.85
N VAL A 80 -14.09 -2.30 12.53
CA VAL A 80 -13.94 -3.73 12.22
C VAL A 80 -14.39 -4.04 10.80
N ASP A 81 -15.50 -3.46 10.35
CA ASP A 81 -16.06 -3.70 9.01
C ASP A 81 -15.22 -3.07 7.89
N ARG A 82 -14.40 -2.05 8.20
CA ARG A 82 -13.46 -1.42 7.28
C ARG A 82 -12.08 -2.08 7.27
N CYS A 83 -11.75 -2.88 8.28
CA CYS A 83 -10.55 -3.70 8.24
C CYS A 83 -10.74 -4.91 7.34
N TYR A 84 -9.81 -5.09 6.43
CA TYR A 84 -9.80 -6.20 5.49
C TYR A 84 -8.61 -7.18 5.67
N LEU A 85 -7.98 -7.18 6.85
CA LEU A 85 -6.99 -8.19 7.24
C LEU A 85 -5.77 -8.32 6.30
N CYS A 86 -5.35 -7.23 5.63
CA CYS A 86 -4.19 -7.28 4.74
C CYS A 86 -2.82 -7.34 5.45
N ASP A 87 -2.79 -7.26 6.80
CA ASP A 87 -1.61 -7.30 7.67
C ASP A 87 -0.51 -6.24 7.48
N MET A 88 -0.66 -5.33 6.53
CA MET A 88 0.35 -4.30 6.26
C MET A 88 0.62 -3.39 7.48
N CYS A 89 -0.39 -3.10 8.31
CA CYS A 89 -0.20 -2.24 9.49
C CYS A 89 0.71 -2.91 10.52
N PHE A 90 0.56 -4.23 10.71
CA PHE A 90 1.40 -5.03 11.59
C PHE A 90 2.82 -5.14 11.02
N MET A 91 2.95 -5.49 9.74
CA MET A 91 4.26 -5.82 9.17
C MET A 91 5.14 -4.62 8.88
N THR A 92 4.57 -3.46 8.51
CA THR A 92 5.36 -2.36 7.91
C THR A 92 5.21 -1.00 8.56
N LYS A 93 4.14 -0.75 9.34
CA LYS A 93 3.84 0.61 9.83
C LYS A 93 3.81 0.74 11.35
N CYS A 94 3.30 -0.24 12.08
CA CYS A 94 3.12 -0.14 13.52
C CYS A 94 4.45 -0.32 14.27
N PRO A 95 4.91 0.68 15.05
CA PRO A 95 6.13 0.56 15.84
C PRO A 95 5.93 -0.25 17.14
N TYR A 96 4.68 -0.56 17.47
CA TYR A 96 4.25 -1.13 18.75
C TYR A 96 3.85 -2.60 18.68
N VAL A 97 4.23 -3.28 17.60
CA VAL A 97 4.08 -4.72 17.44
C VAL A 97 5.04 -5.48 18.38
N PRO A 98 4.74 -6.75 18.73
CA PRO A 98 5.60 -7.51 19.61
C PRO A 98 7.01 -7.68 18.99
N PRO A 99 8.10 -7.60 19.78
CA PRO A 99 8.17 -7.70 21.24
C PRO A 99 7.91 -6.40 22.02
N HIS A 100 7.45 -5.31 21.37
CA HIS A 100 7.10 -4.10 22.09
C HIS A 100 6.07 -4.38 23.21
N PRO A 101 6.18 -3.77 24.41
CA PRO A 101 5.29 -4.06 25.54
C PRO A 101 3.80 -3.82 25.27
N TRP A 102 3.46 -2.93 24.33
CA TRP A 102 2.08 -2.67 23.94
C TRP A 102 1.46 -3.76 23.06
N ASN A 103 2.28 -4.65 22.49
CA ASN A 103 1.84 -5.89 21.85
C ASN A 103 0.66 -5.70 20.88
N ILE A 104 0.75 -4.72 19.98
CA ILE A 104 -0.35 -4.40 19.05
C ILE A 104 -0.34 -5.37 17.87
N ASP A 105 -1.41 -6.14 17.72
CA ASP A 105 -1.72 -6.91 16.53
C ASP A 105 -3.12 -6.55 16.04
N PHE A 106 -3.22 -5.36 15.44
CA PHE A 106 -4.48 -4.81 14.97
C PHE A 106 -5.24 -5.79 14.05
N PRO A 107 -4.62 -6.41 13.03
CA PRO A 107 -5.36 -7.33 12.16
C PRO A 107 -5.87 -8.57 12.89
N HIS A 108 -5.08 -9.21 13.79
CA HIS A 108 -5.59 -10.35 14.55
C HIS A 108 -6.72 -9.98 15.51
N LEU A 109 -6.67 -8.77 16.09
CA LEU A 109 -7.78 -8.24 16.86
C LEU A 109 -9.04 -8.05 15.98
N MET A 110 -8.88 -7.52 14.76
CA MET A 110 -9.99 -7.40 13.82
C MET A 110 -10.52 -8.77 13.38
N LEU A 111 -9.66 -9.77 13.18
CA LEU A 111 -10.06 -11.15 12.89
C LEU A 111 -10.85 -11.75 14.07
N ARG A 112 -10.39 -11.56 15.31
CA ARG A 112 -11.12 -11.96 16.53
C ARG A 112 -12.50 -11.31 16.58
N ALA A 113 -12.58 -10.01 16.33
CA ALA A 113 -13.84 -9.28 16.29
C ALA A 113 -14.79 -9.85 15.23
N LYS A 114 -14.30 -10.05 14.00
CA LYS A 114 -15.08 -10.67 12.91
C LYS A 114 -15.54 -12.09 13.26
N ALA A 115 -14.70 -12.89 13.92
CA ALA A 115 -15.07 -14.23 14.36
C ALA A 115 -16.16 -14.23 15.44
N VAL A 116 -16.09 -13.30 16.40
CA VAL A 116 -17.18 -13.10 17.38
C VAL A 116 -18.48 -12.71 16.69
N LYS A 117 -18.43 -11.73 15.80
CA LYS A 117 -19.60 -11.28 15.00
C LYS A 117 -20.19 -12.42 14.16
N TYR A 118 -19.34 -13.21 13.51
CA TYR A 118 -19.76 -14.35 12.70
C TYR A 118 -20.44 -15.43 13.55
N LYS A 119 -19.92 -15.74 14.74
CA LYS A 119 -20.52 -16.73 15.65
C LYS A 119 -21.90 -16.32 16.16
N GLN A 120 -22.09 -15.02 16.39
CA GLN A 120 -23.36 -14.47 16.88
C GLN A 120 -24.42 -14.33 15.78
N GLN A 121 -24.03 -13.85 14.60
CA GLN A 121 -24.95 -13.37 13.56
C GLN A 121 -24.88 -14.19 12.26
N GLY A 122 -23.80 -14.94 12.04
CA GLY A 122 -23.44 -15.54 10.76
C GLY A 122 -23.12 -14.50 9.68
N ALA A 123 -22.91 -14.97 8.45
CA ALA A 123 -22.78 -14.11 7.27
C ALA A 123 -24.12 -13.88 6.56
N ARG A 124 -24.25 -12.69 5.93
CA ARG A 124 -25.31 -12.41 4.97
C ARG A 124 -25.25 -13.39 3.79
N PHE A 125 -26.37 -13.59 3.10
CA PHE A 125 -26.42 -14.48 1.93
C PHE A 125 -25.37 -14.14 0.86
N ARG A 126 -25.21 -12.86 0.53
CA ARG A 126 -24.16 -12.37 -0.38
C ARG A 126 -22.77 -12.82 0.05
N ASP A 127 -22.42 -12.64 1.31
CA ASP A 127 -21.08 -12.90 1.81
C ASP A 127 -20.80 -14.42 1.85
N LYS A 128 -21.82 -15.23 2.16
CA LYS A 128 -21.77 -16.69 2.01
C LYS A 128 -21.55 -17.10 0.56
N LEU A 129 -22.23 -16.45 -0.39
CA LEU A 129 -22.09 -16.72 -1.83
C LEU A 129 -20.66 -16.40 -2.31
N LEU A 130 -20.18 -15.18 -2.04
CA LEU A 130 -18.87 -14.69 -2.48
C LEU A 130 -17.70 -15.48 -1.87
N SER A 131 -17.83 -15.92 -0.62
CA SER A 131 -16.80 -16.72 0.07
C SER A 131 -16.83 -18.23 -0.27
N SER A 132 -17.87 -18.71 -0.96
CA SER A 132 -18.01 -20.14 -1.30
C SER A 132 -17.44 -20.46 -2.69
N THR A 133 -16.18 -20.08 -2.90
CA THR A 133 -15.52 -20.07 -4.22
C THR A 133 -15.55 -21.42 -4.94
N ASP A 134 -15.33 -22.54 -4.25
CA ASP A 134 -15.36 -23.87 -4.89
C ASP A 134 -16.77 -24.28 -5.31
N ALA A 135 -17.78 -24.02 -4.47
CA ALA A 135 -19.16 -24.36 -4.78
C ALA A 135 -19.63 -23.54 -5.99
N MET A 136 -19.29 -22.25 -6.00
CA MET A 136 -19.60 -21.35 -7.11
C MET A 136 -18.83 -21.70 -8.38
N GLY A 137 -17.53 -21.97 -8.27
CA GLY A 137 -16.72 -22.43 -9.39
C GLY A 137 -17.28 -23.70 -10.02
N LYS A 138 -17.53 -24.75 -9.22
CA LYS A 138 -18.08 -26.03 -9.72
C LYS A 138 -19.42 -25.86 -10.43
N LEU A 139 -20.29 -24.98 -9.93
CA LEU A 139 -21.59 -24.71 -10.54
C LEU A 139 -21.45 -23.86 -11.81
N ALA A 140 -20.66 -22.79 -11.74
CA ALA A 140 -20.52 -21.81 -12.81
C ALA A 140 -19.69 -22.32 -14.00
N THR A 141 -18.83 -23.32 -13.82
CA THR A 141 -18.07 -23.92 -14.92
C THR A 141 -18.78 -25.11 -15.60
N ILE A 142 -20.03 -25.42 -15.24
CA ILE A 142 -20.82 -26.43 -15.96
C ILE A 142 -21.03 -25.94 -17.40
N PRO A 143 -20.87 -26.81 -18.43
CA PRO A 143 -21.15 -26.44 -19.82
C PRO A 143 -22.54 -25.79 -19.96
N VAL A 144 -22.66 -24.76 -20.81
CA VAL A 144 -23.86 -23.90 -20.97
C VAL A 144 -24.13 -22.96 -19.79
N VAL A 145 -23.97 -23.41 -18.54
CA VAL A 145 -24.09 -22.53 -17.35
C VAL A 145 -23.02 -21.43 -17.39
N VAL A 146 -21.78 -21.78 -17.75
CA VAL A 146 -20.66 -20.82 -17.85
C VAL A 146 -20.94 -19.65 -18.79
N GLN A 147 -21.54 -19.93 -19.95
CA GLN A 147 -21.90 -18.91 -20.93
C GLN A 147 -22.97 -17.97 -20.38
N THR A 148 -23.95 -18.53 -19.67
CA THR A 148 -25.05 -17.78 -19.05
C THR A 148 -24.54 -16.93 -17.88
N THR A 149 -23.73 -17.50 -16.99
CA THR A 149 -23.12 -16.80 -15.86
C THR A 149 -22.22 -15.66 -16.34
N ASN A 150 -21.39 -15.88 -17.37
CA ASN A 150 -20.56 -14.84 -17.95
C ASN A 150 -21.41 -13.77 -18.65
N ALA A 151 -22.45 -14.13 -19.41
CA ALA A 151 -23.34 -13.14 -20.02
C ALA A 151 -24.01 -12.23 -18.97
N ILE A 152 -24.46 -12.81 -17.84
CA ILE A 152 -25.07 -12.06 -16.73
C ILE A 152 -24.04 -11.14 -16.04
N THR A 153 -22.83 -11.64 -15.79
CA THR A 153 -21.82 -10.89 -15.02
C THR A 153 -21.06 -9.85 -15.85
N GLN A 154 -20.97 -10.03 -17.17
CA GLN A 154 -20.24 -9.10 -18.04
C GLN A 154 -21.14 -8.00 -18.63
N THR A 155 -22.46 -8.25 -18.78
CA THR A 155 -23.37 -7.26 -19.37
C THR A 155 -23.76 -6.16 -18.37
N PRO A 156 -23.60 -4.86 -18.69
CA PRO A 156 -23.93 -3.76 -17.76
C PRO A 156 -25.41 -3.74 -17.33
N ALA A 157 -26.34 -4.00 -18.25
CA ALA A 157 -27.77 -3.97 -17.99
C ALA A 157 -28.20 -5.05 -16.97
N THR A 158 -27.68 -6.27 -17.11
CA THR A 158 -27.94 -7.38 -16.18
C THR A 158 -27.28 -7.12 -14.82
N ARG A 159 -26.04 -6.62 -14.80
CA ARG A 159 -25.39 -6.22 -13.54
C ARG A 159 -26.22 -5.20 -12.77
N LYS A 160 -26.77 -4.19 -13.45
CA LYS A 160 -27.67 -3.21 -12.83
C LYS A 160 -28.92 -3.86 -12.25
N LEU A 161 -29.54 -4.79 -12.98
CA LEU A 161 -30.74 -5.51 -12.53
C LEU A 161 -30.48 -6.34 -11.27
N PHE A 162 -29.36 -7.08 -11.22
CA PHE A 162 -29.05 -7.99 -10.10
C PHE A 162 -28.29 -7.32 -8.94
N SER A 163 -27.76 -6.11 -9.13
CA SER A 163 -26.97 -5.39 -8.11
C SER A 163 -27.68 -5.24 -6.77
N LYS A 164 -28.95 -4.79 -6.77
CA LYS A 164 -29.74 -4.59 -5.56
C LYS A 164 -30.08 -5.90 -4.84
N ALA A 165 -30.29 -6.98 -5.58
CA ALA A 165 -30.63 -8.29 -5.00
C ALA A 165 -29.41 -8.98 -4.39
N LEU A 166 -28.23 -8.81 -4.99
CA LEU A 166 -27.00 -9.47 -4.57
C LEU A 166 -26.09 -8.58 -3.71
N GLY A 167 -26.38 -7.28 -3.57
CA GLY A 167 -25.54 -6.33 -2.84
C GLY A 167 -24.13 -6.17 -3.43
N ILE A 168 -23.99 -6.38 -4.74
CA ILE A 168 -22.77 -6.21 -5.52
C ILE A 168 -22.89 -4.94 -6.34
N HIS A 169 -21.85 -4.08 -6.34
CA HIS A 169 -21.92 -2.82 -7.07
C HIS A 169 -22.02 -3.05 -8.59
N PRO A 170 -22.97 -2.41 -9.31
CA PRO A 170 -23.19 -2.69 -10.73
C PRO A 170 -22.00 -2.33 -11.63
N ASN A 171 -21.19 -1.35 -11.20
CA ASN A 171 -20.01 -0.93 -11.95
C ASN A 171 -18.78 -1.80 -11.69
N ARG A 172 -18.82 -2.76 -10.76
CA ARG A 172 -17.70 -3.68 -10.53
C ARG A 172 -17.55 -4.63 -11.73
N LYS A 173 -16.35 -4.69 -12.34
CA LYS A 173 -16.01 -5.69 -13.36
C LYS A 173 -15.64 -7.00 -12.64
N LEU A 174 -16.53 -7.99 -12.65
CA LEU A 174 -16.31 -9.29 -12.02
C LEU A 174 -15.47 -10.21 -12.92
N PRO A 175 -14.66 -11.13 -12.34
CA PRO A 175 -13.95 -12.12 -13.12
C PRO A 175 -14.91 -13.07 -13.83
N SER A 176 -14.61 -13.39 -15.08
CA SER A 176 -15.31 -14.43 -15.82
C SER A 176 -14.94 -15.81 -15.29
N TYR A 177 -15.84 -16.78 -15.44
CA TYR A 177 -15.52 -18.20 -15.26
C TYR A 177 -14.98 -18.79 -16.56
N ALA A 178 -13.99 -19.65 -16.44
CA ALA A 178 -13.40 -20.34 -17.58
C ALA A 178 -14.29 -21.51 -18.03
N ALA A 179 -14.42 -21.68 -19.36
CA ALA A 179 -15.15 -22.82 -19.93
C ALA A 179 -14.42 -24.15 -19.68
N GLN A 180 -13.10 -24.11 -19.58
CA GLN A 180 -12.25 -25.25 -19.27
C GLN A 180 -11.49 -24.96 -17.97
N THR A 181 -11.66 -25.84 -16.98
CA THR A 181 -10.95 -25.72 -15.70
C THR A 181 -9.50 -26.14 -15.85
N PHE A 182 -8.59 -25.47 -15.13
CA PHE A 182 -7.16 -25.78 -15.18
C PHE A 182 -6.89 -27.24 -14.83
N ARG A 183 -7.39 -27.74 -13.69
CA ARG A 183 -7.07 -29.09 -13.21
C ARG A 183 -7.51 -30.19 -14.18
N ALA A 184 -8.60 -29.99 -14.92
CA ALA A 184 -9.08 -30.96 -15.90
C ALA A 184 -8.23 -31.01 -17.18
N HIS A 185 -7.47 -29.96 -17.48
CA HIS A 185 -6.72 -29.80 -18.73
C HIS A 185 -5.21 -29.59 -18.52
N ALA A 186 -4.76 -29.56 -17.27
CA ALA A 186 -3.36 -29.40 -16.91
C ALA A 186 -2.55 -30.62 -17.32
N GLN A 187 -1.45 -30.36 -18.03
CA GLN A 187 -0.46 -31.37 -18.42
C GLN A 187 0.82 -31.09 -17.66
N ALA A 188 0.90 -31.59 -16.43
CA ALA A 188 2.13 -31.51 -15.65
C ALA A 188 3.13 -32.57 -16.15
N ASN A 189 4.42 -32.24 -16.16
CA ASN A 189 5.48 -33.14 -16.58
C ASN A 189 6.35 -33.51 -15.38
N ASP A 190 6.29 -34.76 -14.94
CA ASP A 190 7.06 -35.31 -13.83
C ASP A 190 8.25 -36.17 -14.29
N SER A 191 8.53 -36.22 -15.60
CA SER A 191 9.58 -37.08 -16.19
C SER A 191 10.99 -36.50 -16.11
N PHE A 192 11.14 -35.21 -15.78
CA PHE A 192 12.44 -34.58 -15.64
C PHE A 192 13.21 -35.15 -14.44
N ALA A 193 14.54 -35.19 -14.54
CA ALA A 193 15.39 -35.62 -13.43
C ALA A 193 15.29 -34.64 -12.25
N VAL A 194 15.03 -35.16 -11.05
CA VAL A 194 14.99 -34.34 -9.83
C VAL A 194 16.39 -33.81 -9.53
N ARG A 195 16.52 -32.48 -9.41
CA ARG A 195 17.79 -31.80 -9.07
C ARG A 195 17.56 -30.87 -7.88
N ASP A 196 17.83 -31.35 -6.68
CA ASP A 196 17.72 -30.52 -5.46
C ASP A 196 18.73 -29.37 -5.49
N GLY A 197 18.31 -28.21 -4.98
CA GLY A 197 19.16 -27.05 -4.74
C GLY A 197 19.54 -26.95 -3.26
N ALA A 198 20.51 -26.10 -2.94
CA ALA A 198 20.88 -25.84 -1.55
C ALA A 198 19.73 -25.20 -0.74
N HIS A 199 18.81 -24.49 -1.40
CA HIS A 199 17.72 -23.78 -0.74
C HIS A 199 16.33 -24.27 -1.12
N THR A 200 16.22 -25.19 -2.08
CA THR A 200 14.93 -25.59 -2.67
C THR A 200 14.89 -27.06 -3.05
N PRO A 201 13.76 -27.74 -2.82
CA PRO A 201 13.51 -29.05 -3.43
C PRO A 201 13.55 -28.99 -4.96
N GLY A 202 14.04 -30.05 -5.59
CA GLY A 202 14.17 -30.18 -7.04
C GLY A 202 12.93 -30.63 -7.78
N LYS A 203 11.80 -30.81 -7.09
CA LYS A 203 10.51 -31.23 -7.65
C LYS A 203 9.35 -30.47 -7.01
N VAL A 204 8.29 -30.26 -7.79
CA VAL A 204 7.23 -29.31 -7.46
C VAL A 204 5.84 -29.97 -7.47
N ALA A 205 5.01 -29.58 -6.51
CA ALA A 205 3.59 -29.87 -6.47
C ALA A 205 2.80 -28.57 -6.64
N ILE A 206 1.86 -28.53 -7.59
CA ILE A 206 1.05 -27.34 -7.87
C ILE A 206 -0.26 -27.43 -7.10
N PHE A 207 -0.45 -26.53 -6.15
CA PHE A 207 -1.75 -26.24 -5.56
C PHE A 207 -2.45 -25.22 -6.47
N ALA A 208 -3.42 -25.68 -7.26
CA ALA A 208 -3.95 -24.86 -8.34
C ALA A 208 -4.78 -23.69 -7.82
N THR A 209 -5.35 -23.77 -6.62
CA THR A 209 -6.29 -22.78 -6.06
C THR A 209 -7.65 -22.77 -6.75
N CYS A 210 -8.65 -22.21 -6.08
CA CYS A 210 -9.97 -22.02 -6.66
C CYS A 210 -9.96 -21.03 -7.83
N TYR A 211 -9.20 -19.92 -7.72
CA TYR A 211 -9.24 -18.84 -8.70
C TYR A 211 -8.61 -19.23 -10.04
N ILE A 212 -7.41 -19.81 -10.04
CA ILE A 212 -6.79 -20.29 -11.29
C ILE A 212 -7.62 -21.44 -11.86
N ASN A 213 -8.17 -22.33 -11.01
CA ASN A 213 -8.93 -23.46 -11.54
C ASN A 213 -10.22 -23.04 -12.25
N TYR A 214 -10.95 -22.04 -11.74
CA TYR A 214 -12.28 -21.68 -12.24
C TYR A 214 -12.35 -20.37 -13.03
N ASN A 215 -11.39 -19.44 -12.87
CA ASN A 215 -11.43 -18.11 -13.48
C ASN A 215 -10.28 -17.86 -14.45
N GLU A 216 -9.04 -18.04 -14.00
CA GLU A 216 -7.83 -17.69 -14.77
C GLU A 216 -6.89 -18.91 -14.97
N PRO A 217 -7.33 -19.98 -15.68
CA PRO A 217 -6.54 -21.20 -15.84
C PRO A 217 -5.24 -20.99 -16.61
N GLY A 218 -5.15 -19.94 -17.43
CA GLY A 218 -3.95 -19.57 -18.17
C GLY A 218 -2.72 -19.42 -17.26
N ILE A 219 -2.89 -18.84 -16.06
CA ILE A 219 -1.82 -18.66 -15.08
C ILE A 219 -1.21 -20.00 -14.67
N GLY A 220 -2.05 -21.02 -14.45
CA GLY A 220 -1.59 -22.36 -14.11
C GLY A 220 -0.85 -23.04 -15.26
N HIS A 221 -1.32 -22.86 -16.49
CA HIS A 221 -0.64 -23.39 -17.68
C HIS A 221 0.71 -22.71 -17.91
N ASP A 222 0.80 -21.39 -17.68
CA ASP A 222 2.05 -20.64 -17.77
C ASP A 222 3.06 -21.11 -16.71
N LEU A 223 2.61 -21.39 -15.48
CA LEU A 223 3.46 -21.99 -14.45
C LEU A 223 4.03 -23.34 -14.89
N LEU A 224 3.20 -24.22 -15.44
CA LEU A 224 3.66 -25.54 -15.92
C LEU A 224 4.69 -25.41 -17.04
N ARG A 225 4.50 -24.47 -17.97
CA ARG A 225 5.46 -24.21 -19.06
C ARG A 225 6.77 -23.62 -18.56
N VAL A 226 6.72 -22.67 -17.62
CA VAL A 226 7.92 -22.11 -16.96
C VAL A 226 8.70 -23.21 -16.24
N LEU A 227 8.03 -24.11 -15.51
CA LEU A 227 8.67 -25.24 -14.84
C LEU A 227 9.27 -26.23 -15.84
N ALA A 228 8.56 -26.54 -16.93
CA ALA A 228 9.04 -27.43 -17.97
C ALA A 228 10.25 -26.86 -18.72
N HIS A 229 10.26 -25.56 -19.02
CA HIS A 229 11.41 -24.87 -19.61
C HIS A 229 12.65 -25.03 -18.73
N ASN A 230 12.46 -24.96 -17.41
CA ASN A 230 13.53 -25.12 -16.41
C ASN A 230 13.82 -26.59 -16.04
N GLU A 231 13.22 -27.57 -16.75
CA GLU A 231 13.34 -29.01 -16.47
C GLU A 231 13.02 -29.39 -15.02
N ILE A 232 12.03 -28.72 -14.42
CA ILE A 232 11.61 -28.98 -13.04
C ILE A 232 10.42 -29.97 -13.08
N PRO A 233 10.58 -31.21 -12.56
CA PRO A 233 9.49 -32.16 -12.53
C PRO A 233 8.36 -31.64 -11.63
N ALA A 234 7.16 -31.58 -12.21
CA ALA A 234 5.99 -31.01 -11.58
C ALA A 234 4.80 -31.98 -11.62
N ARG A 235 3.98 -31.96 -10.57
CA ARG A 235 2.68 -32.64 -10.54
C ARG A 235 1.62 -31.77 -9.90
N LEU A 236 0.35 -32.07 -10.15
CA LEU A 236 -0.73 -31.43 -9.41
C LEU A 236 -0.94 -32.09 -8.04
N VAL A 237 -1.40 -31.31 -7.06
CA VAL A 237 -1.94 -31.86 -5.81
C VAL A 237 -3.15 -32.73 -6.14
N GLU A 238 -3.20 -33.95 -5.62
CA GLU A 238 -4.22 -34.96 -5.96
C GLU A 238 -5.66 -34.45 -5.73
N LYS A 239 -5.89 -33.87 -4.55
CA LYS A 239 -7.17 -33.28 -4.18
C LYS A 239 -6.92 -31.96 -3.45
N GLU A 240 -7.71 -30.97 -3.80
CA GLU A 240 -7.69 -29.68 -3.15
C GLU A 240 -9.09 -29.05 -3.13
N ALA A 241 -9.25 -28.13 -2.19
CA ALA A 241 -10.33 -27.18 -2.04
C ALA A 241 -9.72 -25.78 -1.87
N CYS A 242 -10.55 -24.74 -1.85
CA CYS A 242 -10.15 -23.37 -1.52
C CYS A 242 -9.27 -23.33 -0.26
N CYS A 243 -8.25 -22.47 -0.26
CA CYS A 243 -7.30 -22.32 0.86
C CYS A 243 -7.99 -21.85 2.16
N GLY A 244 -9.12 -21.17 2.05
CA GLY A 244 -9.88 -20.65 3.18
C GLY A 244 -9.78 -19.14 3.39
N MET A 245 -8.95 -18.41 2.63
CA MET A 245 -8.80 -16.95 2.81
C MET A 245 -10.13 -16.18 2.81
N PRO A 246 -11.08 -16.39 1.86
CA PRO A 246 -12.36 -15.68 1.91
C PRO A 246 -13.23 -16.03 3.13
N LYS A 247 -12.99 -17.17 3.79
CA LYS A 247 -13.66 -17.55 5.05
C LYS A 247 -12.98 -16.88 6.25
N LEU A 248 -11.65 -16.81 6.23
CA LEU A 248 -10.87 -16.07 7.21
C LEU A 248 -11.26 -14.59 7.27
N GLU A 249 -11.35 -13.93 6.10
CA GLU A 249 -11.77 -12.53 5.97
C GLU A 249 -13.19 -12.24 6.52
N LEU A 250 -14.05 -13.27 6.58
CA LEU A 250 -15.38 -13.17 7.18
C LEU A 250 -15.42 -13.49 8.68
N GLY A 251 -14.33 -14.03 9.25
CA GLY A 251 -14.29 -14.58 10.61
C GLY A 251 -14.91 -15.98 10.74
N ASP A 252 -15.14 -16.70 9.64
CA ASP A 252 -15.70 -18.06 9.63
C ASP A 252 -14.59 -19.10 9.88
N LEU A 253 -14.05 -19.12 11.11
CA LEU A 253 -12.90 -19.93 11.49
C LEU A 253 -13.20 -21.43 11.47
N GLU A 254 -14.43 -21.83 11.75
CA GLU A 254 -14.86 -23.23 11.63
C GLU A 254 -14.82 -23.72 10.17
N SER A 255 -15.21 -22.89 9.20
CA SER A 255 -15.06 -23.24 7.78
C SER A 255 -13.60 -23.22 7.33
N VAL A 256 -12.77 -22.33 7.89
CA VAL A 256 -11.32 -22.36 7.68
C VAL A 256 -10.74 -23.70 8.14
N GLU A 257 -11.10 -24.16 9.34
CA GLU A 257 -10.67 -25.47 9.86
C GLU A 257 -11.17 -26.62 8.97
N ALA A 258 -12.43 -26.58 8.51
CA ALA A 258 -12.98 -27.60 7.63
C ALA A 258 -12.25 -27.68 6.28
N LEU A 259 -11.88 -26.53 5.69
CA LEU A 259 -11.09 -26.48 4.46
C LEU A 259 -9.65 -26.93 4.69
N LYS A 260 -9.02 -26.49 5.79
CA LYS A 260 -7.70 -26.98 6.24
C LYS A 260 -7.70 -28.51 6.33
N ASN A 261 -8.72 -29.11 6.94
CA ASN A 261 -8.80 -30.57 7.13
C ASN A 261 -9.02 -31.34 5.83
N ARG A 262 -9.51 -30.68 4.77
CA ARG A 262 -9.58 -31.26 3.42
C ARG A 262 -8.25 -31.16 2.67
N ASN A 263 -7.50 -30.08 2.86
CA ASN A 263 -6.28 -29.80 2.08
C ASN A 263 -5.01 -30.38 2.71
N ILE A 264 -4.80 -30.15 4.01
CA ILE A 264 -3.53 -30.48 4.70
C ILE A 264 -3.14 -31.96 4.58
N PRO A 265 -4.04 -32.96 4.65
CA PRO A 265 -3.61 -34.36 4.47
C PRO A 265 -2.90 -34.63 3.14
N HIS A 266 -3.38 -34.03 2.04
CA HIS A 266 -2.79 -34.19 0.71
C HIS A 266 -1.49 -33.39 0.54
N LEU A 267 -1.47 -32.16 1.07
CA LEU A 267 -0.29 -31.28 1.04
C LEU A 267 0.85 -31.80 1.93
N ALA A 268 0.53 -32.29 3.14
CA ALA A 268 1.54 -32.81 4.07
C ALA A 268 2.18 -34.09 3.54
N LYS A 269 1.43 -34.92 2.80
CA LYS A 269 2.01 -36.06 2.07
C LYS A 269 3.08 -35.57 1.07
N LEU A 270 2.78 -34.57 0.27
CA LEU A 270 3.71 -33.98 -0.71
C LEU A 270 4.94 -33.35 -0.04
N ALA A 271 4.73 -32.59 1.04
CA ALA A 271 5.80 -31.98 1.82
C ALA A 271 6.78 -33.04 2.36
N ARG A 272 6.27 -34.13 2.95
CA ARG A 272 7.09 -35.26 3.46
C ARG A 272 7.80 -36.03 2.35
N GLU A 273 7.22 -36.07 1.15
CA GLU A 273 7.86 -36.65 -0.03
C GLU A 273 8.94 -35.73 -0.65
N GLY A 274 9.19 -34.55 -0.06
CA GLY A 274 10.22 -33.60 -0.50
C GLY A 274 9.81 -32.77 -1.71
N TYR A 275 8.53 -32.45 -1.87
CA TYR A 275 8.07 -31.51 -2.89
C TYR A 275 8.07 -30.07 -2.36
N ALA A 276 8.48 -29.12 -3.20
CA ALA A 276 8.06 -27.72 -3.03
C ALA A 276 6.62 -27.58 -3.50
N ILE A 277 5.75 -26.99 -2.68
CA ILE A 277 4.34 -26.75 -2.99
C ILE A 277 4.22 -25.32 -3.49
N LEU A 278 3.86 -25.14 -4.76
CA LEU A 278 3.69 -23.82 -5.37
C LEU A 278 2.22 -23.44 -5.46
N SER A 279 1.93 -22.17 -5.14
CA SER A 279 0.63 -21.54 -5.41
C SER A 279 0.85 -20.17 -6.05
N ALA A 280 0.32 -19.97 -7.26
CA ALA A 280 0.42 -18.71 -7.99
C ALA A 280 -0.66 -17.69 -7.61
N VAL A 281 -1.22 -17.79 -6.42
CA VAL A 281 -2.14 -16.78 -5.86
C VAL A 281 -1.60 -16.37 -4.49
N PRO A 282 -1.15 -15.11 -4.32
CA PRO A 282 -0.47 -14.67 -3.09
C PRO A 282 -1.25 -14.91 -1.80
N SER A 283 -2.58 -14.78 -1.82
CA SER A 283 -3.42 -15.06 -0.65
C SER A 283 -3.40 -16.54 -0.24
N CYS A 284 -3.31 -17.45 -1.20
CA CYS A 284 -3.24 -18.89 -0.93
C CYS A 284 -1.88 -19.25 -0.34
N THR A 285 -0.79 -18.66 -0.86
CA THR A 285 0.56 -18.80 -0.30
C THR A 285 0.61 -18.27 1.13
N LEU A 286 0.09 -17.06 1.37
CA LEU A 286 -0.01 -16.47 2.71
C LEU A 286 -0.79 -17.37 3.69
N MET A 287 -1.92 -17.91 3.24
CA MET A 287 -2.77 -18.79 4.05
C MET A 287 -2.00 -19.99 4.59
N TYR A 288 -1.23 -20.67 3.73
CA TYR A 288 -0.48 -21.86 4.13
C TYR A 288 0.83 -21.53 4.85
N LYS A 289 1.54 -20.46 4.45
CA LYS A 289 2.83 -20.09 5.07
C LYS A 289 2.69 -19.42 6.43
N GLN A 290 1.59 -18.69 6.70
CA GLN A 290 1.46 -17.87 7.91
C GLN A 290 0.13 -18.07 8.65
N GLU A 291 -1.02 -17.88 7.99
CA GLU A 291 -2.32 -17.86 8.70
C GLU A 291 -2.69 -19.19 9.35
N LEU A 292 -2.59 -20.30 8.62
CA LEU A 292 -2.88 -21.62 9.17
C LEU A 292 -1.88 -22.02 10.29
N PRO A 293 -0.56 -21.80 10.15
CA PRO A 293 0.38 -21.98 11.26
C PRO A 293 0.03 -21.18 12.51
N LEU A 294 -0.51 -19.97 12.37
CA LEU A 294 -0.94 -19.14 13.51
C LEU A 294 -2.24 -19.63 14.14
N LEU A 295 -3.17 -20.18 13.36
CA LEU A 295 -4.42 -20.77 13.86
C LEU A 295 -4.27 -22.19 14.43
N PHE A 296 -3.24 -22.91 13.98
CA PHE A 296 -2.98 -24.32 14.33
C PHE A 296 -1.49 -24.55 14.64
N PRO A 297 -0.92 -23.87 15.66
CA PRO A 297 0.51 -23.91 15.93
C PRO A 297 1.02 -25.30 16.27
N ASP A 298 0.20 -26.11 16.95
CA ASP A 298 0.57 -27.46 17.42
C ASP A 298 0.33 -28.57 16.37
N ASP A 299 -0.19 -28.23 15.18
CA ASP A 299 -0.42 -29.21 14.12
C ASP A 299 0.84 -29.38 13.26
N GLU A 300 1.60 -30.43 13.50
CA GLU A 300 2.82 -30.75 12.76
C GLU A 300 2.63 -30.84 11.24
N ALA A 301 1.45 -31.29 10.78
CA ALA A 301 1.17 -31.39 9.35
C ALA A 301 0.96 -30.00 8.73
N VAL A 302 0.35 -29.06 9.47
CA VAL A 302 0.26 -27.65 9.05
C VAL A 302 1.66 -27.04 8.97
N GLN A 303 2.50 -27.25 9.98
CA GLN A 303 3.87 -26.72 9.99
C GLN A 303 4.72 -27.29 8.83
N ALA A 304 4.59 -28.58 8.54
CA ALA A 304 5.27 -29.21 7.41
C ALA A 304 4.83 -28.64 6.06
N VAL A 305 3.53 -28.36 5.88
CA VAL A 305 3.01 -27.73 4.66
C VAL A 305 3.50 -26.29 4.54
N ALA A 306 3.51 -25.53 5.64
CA ALA A 306 4.00 -24.15 5.64
C ALA A 306 5.47 -24.07 5.20
N ALA A 307 6.32 -24.95 5.75
CA ALA A 307 7.74 -25.02 5.40
C ALA A 307 7.99 -25.45 3.94
N ALA A 308 7.07 -26.22 3.35
CA ALA A 308 7.16 -26.68 1.97
C ALA A 308 6.46 -25.75 0.96
N THR A 309 5.74 -24.71 1.41
CA THR A 309 4.98 -23.82 0.52
C THR A 309 5.80 -22.63 0.07
N PHE A 310 5.78 -22.34 -1.23
CA PHE A 310 6.49 -21.23 -1.85
C PHE A 310 5.57 -20.42 -2.78
N ASP A 311 5.87 -19.13 -2.84
CA ASP A 311 5.49 -18.33 -3.99
C ASP A 311 6.33 -18.77 -5.22
N PRO A 312 5.78 -18.79 -6.46
CA PRO A 312 6.53 -19.21 -7.63
C PRO A 312 7.82 -18.43 -7.87
N PHE A 313 7.81 -17.11 -7.70
CA PHE A 313 8.99 -16.27 -7.95
C PHE A 313 9.99 -16.33 -6.80
N GLU A 314 9.53 -16.54 -5.56
CA GLU A 314 10.40 -16.91 -4.44
C GLU A 314 11.17 -18.20 -4.76
N TYR A 315 10.46 -19.26 -5.18
CA TYR A 315 11.07 -20.53 -5.54
C TYR A 315 12.06 -20.37 -6.69
N LEU A 316 11.66 -19.74 -7.80
CA LEU A 316 12.53 -19.56 -8.98
C LEU A 316 13.78 -18.72 -8.66
N MET A 317 13.67 -17.67 -7.85
CA MET A 317 14.84 -16.88 -7.44
C MET A 317 15.78 -17.64 -6.51
N LEU A 318 15.26 -18.52 -5.66
CA LEU A 318 16.11 -19.44 -4.87
C LEU A 318 16.80 -20.47 -5.78
N ARG A 319 16.11 -20.99 -6.80
CA ARG A 319 16.73 -21.84 -7.85
C ARG A 319 17.83 -21.09 -8.59
N HIS A 320 17.62 -19.81 -8.91
CA HIS A 320 18.64 -18.97 -9.54
C HIS A 320 19.87 -18.81 -8.65
N ARG A 321 19.66 -18.55 -7.34
CA ARG A 321 20.74 -18.49 -6.35
C ARG A 321 21.56 -19.79 -6.28
N ASP A 322 20.91 -20.92 -6.51
CA ASP A 322 21.56 -22.23 -6.55
C ASP A 322 22.21 -22.55 -7.91
N GLY A 323 22.15 -21.65 -8.89
CA GLY A 323 22.66 -21.87 -10.25
C GLY A 323 21.82 -22.85 -11.07
N LEU A 324 20.56 -23.07 -10.69
CA LEU A 324 19.68 -24.10 -11.26
C LEU A 324 18.52 -23.53 -12.09
N LEU A 325 18.33 -22.20 -12.09
CA LEU A 325 17.37 -21.53 -12.97
C LEU A 325 18.02 -21.24 -14.33
N ARG A 326 17.33 -21.54 -15.42
CA ARG A 326 17.75 -21.14 -16.77
C ARG A 326 17.46 -19.66 -16.97
N THR A 327 18.43 -18.93 -17.50
CA THR A 327 18.34 -17.49 -17.81
C THR A 327 18.53 -17.24 -19.31
N ASP A 328 18.17 -18.21 -20.14
CA ASP A 328 18.33 -18.20 -21.59
C ASP A 328 17.18 -17.50 -22.33
N PHE A 329 16.78 -16.33 -21.81
CA PHE A 329 15.68 -15.52 -22.32
C PHE A 329 15.87 -15.20 -23.82
N LYS A 330 14.78 -15.31 -24.59
CA LYS A 330 14.72 -15.10 -26.05
C LYS A 330 14.09 -13.77 -26.42
N HIS A 331 13.21 -13.23 -25.58
CA HIS A 331 12.45 -12.02 -25.85
C HIS A 331 12.55 -11.03 -24.70
N SER A 332 12.72 -9.76 -25.04
CA SER A 332 12.51 -8.64 -24.12
C SER A 332 11.01 -8.47 -23.83
N LEU A 333 10.70 -7.89 -22.67
CA LEU A 333 9.34 -7.50 -22.30
C LEU A 333 9.07 -6.00 -22.46
N GLY A 334 10.05 -5.22 -22.94
CA GLY A 334 9.94 -3.77 -23.02
C GLY A 334 9.74 -3.14 -21.64
N LYS A 335 8.75 -2.24 -21.53
CA LYS A 335 8.38 -1.57 -20.29
C LYS A 335 7.24 -2.30 -19.59
N VAL A 336 7.44 -2.69 -18.34
CA VAL A 336 6.42 -3.33 -17.52
C VAL A 336 6.18 -2.51 -16.27
N SER A 337 4.95 -2.01 -16.10
CA SER A 337 4.48 -1.49 -14.83
C SER A 337 3.99 -2.66 -13.98
N TYR A 338 4.68 -2.95 -12.88
CA TYR A 338 4.47 -4.12 -12.05
C TYR A 338 4.02 -3.73 -10.64
N HIS A 339 2.84 -4.22 -10.25
CA HIS A 339 2.25 -4.00 -8.94
C HIS A 339 2.56 -5.18 -7.99
N ILE A 340 3.09 -4.86 -6.79
CA ILE A 340 3.34 -5.85 -5.73
C ILE A 340 2.13 -5.92 -4.78
N PRO A 341 1.35 -7.01 -4.77
CA PRO A 341 0.16 -7.12 -3.95
C PRO A 341 0.46 -7.27 -2.45
N CYS A 342 -0.44 -6.76 -1.59
CA CYS A 342 -0.30 -6.77 -0.13
C CYS A 342 0.02 -8.17 0.44
N HIS A 343 -0.70 -9.20 0.01
CA HIS A 343 -0.48 -10.57 0.48
C HIS A 343 0.88 -11.15 0.10
N LEU A 344 1.57 -10.62 -0.92
CA LEU A 344 2.96 -10.98 -1.21
C LEU A 344 3.93 -10.19 -0.31
N ARG A 345 3.64 -8.90 -0.06
CA ARG A 345 4.47 -8.01 0.77
C ARG A 345 4.56 -8.47 2.22
N VAL A 346 3.44 -8.87 2.82
CA VAL A 346 3.41 -9.32 4.23
C VAL A 346 4.14 -10.64 4.47
N GLN A 347 4.38 -11.41 3.41
CA GLN A 347 5.22 -12.61 3.47
C GLN A 347 6.71 -12.29 3.63
N ASN A 348 7.11 -11.01 3.52
CA ASN A 348 8.49 -10.54 3.68
C ASN A 348 9.50 -11.25 2.75
N LEU A 349 9.07 -11.57 1.53
CA LEU A 349 9.88 -12.28 0.54
C LEU A 349 10.79 -11.33 -0.27
N GLY A 350 10.63 -10.01 -0.12
CA GLY A 350 11.26 -9.02 -0.98
C GLY A 350 10.62 -8.94 -2.38
N LYS A 351 11.28 -8.25 -3.32
CA LYS A 351 10.72 -7.97 -4.65
C LYS A 351 11.08 -9.05 -5.67
N LYS A 352 10.88 -10.34 -5.33
CA LYS A 352 11.39 -11.49 -6.12
C LYS A 352 10.89 -11.54 -7.56
N THR A 353 9.62 -11.24 -7.79
CA THR A 353 9.05 -11.16 -9.14
C THR A 353 9.73 -10.06 -9.96
N ARG A 354 9.87 -8.85 -9.39
CA ARG A 354 10.62 -7.75 -10.03
C ARG A 354 12.06 -8.15 -10.32
N ASP A 355 12.76 -8.69 -9.32
CA ASP A 355 14.17 -9.06 -9.44
C ASP A 355 14.37 -10.06 -10.59
N LEU A 356 13.47 -11.05 -10.72
CA LEU A 356 13.53 -12.05 -11.79
C LEU A 356 13.25 -11.44 -13.16
N LEU A 357 12.17 -10.66 -13.29
CA LEU A 357 11.81 -10.03 -14.58
C LEU A 357 12.87 -9.03 -15.03
N GLN A 358 13.54 -8.34 -14.11
CA GLN A 358 14.60 -7.38 -14.40
C GLN A 358 15.89 -8.04 -14.95
N MET A 359 16.06 -9.36 -14.80
CA MET A 359 17.16 -10.10 -15.42
C MET A 359 16.97 -10.33 -16.92
N ILE A 360 15.74 -10.13 -17.44
CA ILE A 360 15.44 -10.31 -18.85
C ILE A 360 16.08 -9.13 -19.61
N PRO A 361 16.88 -9.38 -20.66
CA PRO A 361 17.51 -8.32 -21.44
C PRO A 361 16.51 -7.30 -21.97
N ASP A 362 16.96 -6.04 -22.05
CA ASP A 362 16.21 -4.91 -22.60
C ASP A 362 14.81 -4.71 -22.00
N THR A 363 14.62 -5.11 -20.73
CA THR A 363 13.35 -5.00 -20.00
C THR A 363 13.46 -3.98 -18.87
N GLN A 364 12.52 -3.05 -18.80
CA GLN A 364 12.41 -2.06 -17.74
C GLN A 364 11.21 -2.38 -16.86
N ILE A 365 11.43 -2.53 -15.55
CA ILE A 365 10.34 -2.77 -14.59
C ILE A 365 10.14 -1.55 -13.70
N THR A 366 8.98 -0.91 -13.82
CA THR A 366 8.52 0.13 -12.88
C THR A 366 7.68 -0.52 -11.78
N VAL A 367 8.01 -0.30 -10.52
CA VAL A 367 7.35 -0.97 -9.39
C VAL A 367 6.33 -0.08 -8.73
N VAL A 368 5.11 -0.60 -8.52
CA VAL A 368 4.06 0.07 -7.75
C VAL A 368 3.70 -0.74 -6.50
N GLU A 369 3.93 -0.16 -5.32
CA GLU A 369 3.90 -0.85 -4.02
C GLU A 369 2.82 -0.31 -3.07
N ARG A 370 1.61 -0.14 -3.56
CA ARG A 370 0.49 0.40 -2.78
C ARG A 370 -0.76 -0.47 -2.91
N CYS A 371 -1.67 -0.38 -1.94
CA CYS A 371 -2.91 -1.14 -1.96
C CYS A 371 -3.70 -0.80 -3.24
N SER A 372 -4.07 -1.82 -4.02
CA SER A 372 -4.92 -1.64 -5.20
C SER A 372 -6.36 -1.22 -4.85
N GLY A 373 -6.78 -1.40 -3.59
CA GLY A 373 -8.12 -1.10 -3.10
C GLY A 373 -9.13 -2.24 -3.24
N HIS A 374 -8.78 -3.35 -3.91
CA HIS A 374 -9.76 -4.39 -4.25
C HIS A 374 -10.23 -5.24 -3.07
N ASP A 375 -9.26 -5.80 -2.31
CA ASP A 375 -9.48 -6.70 -1.20
C ASP A 375 -10.51 -7.83 -1.44
N GLY A 376 -10.21 -8.72 -2.40
CA GLY A 376 -11.00 -9.92 -2.71
C GLY A 376 -12.52 -9.71 -2.85
N THR A 377 -13.25 -9.82 -1.74
CA THR A 377 -14.72 -9.65 -1.71
C THR A 377 -15.18 -8.27 -1.25
N TRP A 378 -14.37 -7.52 -0.50
CA TRP A 378 -14.76 -6.24 0.09
C TRP A 378 -15.05 -5.18 -0.97
N GLY A 379 -14.12 -4.94 -1.91
CA GLY A 379 -14.30 -3.95 -2.98
C GLY A 379 -15.37 -4.33 -4.02
N VAL A 380 -15.92 -5.54 -3.95
CA VAL A 380 -17.05 -5.99 -4.78
C VAL A 380 -18.39 -5.51 -4.21
N LYS A 381 -18.48 -5.32 -2.90
CA LYS A 381 -19.70 -4.95 -2.18
C LYS A 381 -20.14 -3.53 -2.55
N GLN A 382 -21.45 -3.33 -2.61
CA GLN A 382 -22.04 -2.04 -2.98
C GLN A 382 -21.55 -0.89 -2.09
N GLU A 383 -21.48 -1.13 -0.79
CA GLU A 383 -21.09 -0.16 0.24
C GLU A 383 -19.59 0.22 0.23
N HIS A 384 -18.73 -0.52 -0.48
CA HIS A 384 -17.28 -0.32 -0.46
C HIS A 384 -16.69 -0.05 -1.84
N PHE A 385 -17.51 -0.05 -2.90
CA PHE A 385 -17.04 0.15 -4.26
C PHE A 385 -16.35 1.51 -4.44
N GLU A 386 -16.95 2.60 -3.97
CA GLU A 386 -16.34 3.93 -4.13
C GLU A 386 -15.03 4.05 -3.33
N ASP A 387 -15.00 3.52 -2.10
CA ASP A 387 -13.78 3.48 -1.29
C ASP A 387 -12.67 2.66 -1.98
N SER A 388 -12.99 1.48 -2.52
CA SER A 388 -12.02 0.66 -3.24
C SER A 388 -11.43 1.39 -4.45
N MET A 389 -12.26 2.08 -5.23
CA MET A 389 -11.79 2.88 -6.37
C MET A 389 -10.92 4.04 -5.87
N LYS A 390 -11.33 4.76 -4.81
CA LYS A 390 -10.59 5.88 -4.21
C LYS A 390 -9.21 5.44 -3.72
N ILE A 391 -9.12 4.32 -2.99
CA ILE A 391 -7.86 3.76 -2.50
C ILE A 391 -6.93 3.41 -3.66
N GLY A 392 -7.46 2.83 -4.74
CA GLY A 392 -6.68 2.41 -5.90
C GLY A 392 -6.24 3.54 -6.83
N ARG A 393 -6.85 4.74 -6.78
CA ARG A 393 -6.53 5.85 -7.71
C ARG A 393 -5.04 6.14 -7.88
N PRO A 394 -4.21 6.23 -6.81
CA PRO A 394 -2.78 6.46 -6.97
C PRO A 394 -2.09 5.31 -7.73
N VAL A 395 -2.50 4.06 -7.47
CA VAL A 395 -1.99 2.88 -8.17
C VAL A 395 -2.39 2.91 -9.64
N PHE A 396 -3.64 3.27 -9.96
CA PHE A 396 -4.11 3.31 -11.34
C PHE A 396 -3.32 4.31 -12.17
N ARG A 397 -3.06 5.50 -11.63
CA ARG A 397 -2.23 6.52 -12.28
C ARG A 397 -0.80 6.02 -12.50
N GLN A 398 -0.12 5.61 -11.43
CA GLN A 398 1.26 5.13 -11.50
C GLN A 398 1.44 3.93 -12.43
N MET A 399 0.46 3.03 -12.49
CA MET A 399 0.53 1.86 -13.36
C MET A 399 0.32 2.20 -14.85
N ALA A 400 -0.30 3.33 -15.18
CA ALA A 400 -0.48 3.81 -16.55
C ALA A 400 0.61 4.83 -16.99
N ASP A 401 1.34 5.40 -16.03
CA ASP A 401 2.39 6.38 -16.28
C ASP A 401 3.55 5.78 -17.11
N ALA A 402 4.28 6.65 -17.82
CA ALA A 402 5.43 6.30 -18.66
C ALA A 402 5.17 5.34 -19.84
N ALA A 403 3.88 5.13 -20.18
CA ALA A 403 3.42 4.33 -21.32
C ALA A 403 4.04 2.92 -21.34
N PRO A 404 3.69 2.05 -20.38
CA PRO A 404 4.22 0.70 -20.33
C PRO A 404 3.64 -0.16 -21.46
N ASP A 405 4.38 -1.16 -21.91
CA ASP A 405 3.87 -2.17 -22.84
C ASP A 405 2.90 -3.13 -22.13
N TYR A 406 3.16 -3.41 -20.84
CA TYR A 406 2.35 -4.32 -20.02
C TYR A 406 2.12 -3.78 -18.61
N ILE A 407 0.92 -4.03 -18.08
CA ILE A 407 0.65 -3.94 -16.64
C ILE A 407 0.59 -5.33 -16.02
N SER A 408 1.22 -5.50 -14.85
CA SER A 408 1.37 -6.82 -14.23
C SER A 408 1.18 -6.82 -12.72
N SER A 409 0.74 -7.94 -12.16
CA SER A 409 0.57 -8.16 -10.71
C SER A 409 0.48 -9.66 -10.42
N ASP A 410 1.19 -10.15 -9.38
CA ASP A 410 1.06 -11.57 -8.95
C ASP A 410 -0.34 -11.88 -8.43
N CYS A 411 -1.10 -10.87 -8.02
CA CYS A 411 -2.52 -11.01 -7.75
C CYS A 411 -3.31 -10.62 -8.99
N ALA A 412 -3.82 -11.62 -9.72
CA ALA A 412 -4.66 -11.43 -10.90
C ALA A 412 -5.93 -10.61 -10.60
N ILE A 413 -6.48 -10.75 -9.40
CA ILE A 413 -7.64 -9.96 -8.96
C ILE A 413 -7.26 -8.47 -8.83
N ALA A 414 -6.09 -8.17 -8.23
CA ALA A 414 -5.59 -6.80 -8.18
C ALA A 414 -5.28 -6.27 -9.59
N GLY A 415 -4.66 -7.06 -10.47
CA GLY A 415 -4.38 -6.68 -11.86
C GLY A 415 -5.66 -6.27 -12.62
N ARG A 416 -6.73 -7.08 -12.51
CA ARG A 416 -8.04 -6.75 -13.12
C ARG A 416 -8.65 -5.49 -12.53
N HIS A 417 -8.50 -5.26 -11.23
CA HIS A 417 -8.99 -4.05 -10.58
C HIS A 417 -8.21 -2.80 -11.01
N ILE A 418 -6.89 -2.91 -11.13
CA ILE A 418 -6.01 -1.85 -11.64
C ILE A 418 -6.39 -1.50 -13.06
N HIS A 419 -6.54 -2.50 -13.94
CA HIS A 419 -7.00 -2.29 -15.30
C HIS A 419 -8.39 -1.61 -15.35
N GLN A 420 -9.33 -2.04 -14.50
CA GLN A 420 -10.62 -1.35 -14.37
C GLN A 420 -10.46 0.13 -13.98
N GLY A 421 -9.51 0.43 -13.10
CA GLY A 421 -9.25 1.77 -12.58
C GLY A 421 -8.55 2.70 -13.57
N ILE A 422 -7.69 2.15 -14.43
CA ILE A 422 -7.05 2.87 -15.54
C ILE A 422 -8.09 3.26 -16.60
N GLY A 423 -9.05 2.36 -16.88
CA GLY A 423 -10.10 2.58 -17.87
C GLY A 423 -10.00 1.62 -19.04
N ASP A 424 -10.69 1.91 -20.14
CA ASP A 424 -10.70 1.07 -21.35
C ASP A 424 -9.48 1.34 -22.26
N ASP A 425 -8.33 1.62 -21.67
CA ASP A 425 -7.04 1.76 -22.35
C ASP A 425 -6.61 0.40 -22.95
N PRO A 426 -6.09 0.33 -24.19
CA PRO A 426 -5.58 -0.90 -24.80
C PRO A 426 -4.43 -1.59 -24.05
N LEU A 427 -3.91 -1.03 -22.94
CA LEU A 427 -2.91 -1.66 -22.09
C LEU A 427 -3.25 -3.11 -21.69
N GLN A 428 -2.35 -4.03 -22.02
CA GLN A 428 -2.52 -5.44 -21.73
C GLN A 428 -2.16 -5.75 -20.27
N THR A 429 -3.08 -6.41 -19.57
CA THR A 429 -2.85 -6.92 -18.21
C THR A 429 -2.40 -8.37 -18.27
N LEU A 430 -1.14 -8.65 -17.93
CA LEU A 430 -0.58 -9.99 -17.95
C LEU A 430 -0.04 -10.40 -16.58
N HIS A 431 -0.21 -11.67 -16.23
CA HIS A 431 0.38 -12.20 -15.01
C HIS A 431 1.92 -12.31 -15.18
N PRO A 432 2.73 -12.11 -14.12
CA PRO A 432 4.19 -12.22 -14.23
C PRO A 432 4.68 -13.56 -14.79
N LEU A 433 3.98 -14.67 -14.50
CA LEU A 433 4.29 -15.99 -15.09
C LEU A 433 4.09 -16.02 -16.62
N THR A 434 3.09 -15.30 -17.13
CA THR A 434 2.86 -15.15 -18.56
C THR A 434 4.00 -14.37 -19.20
N LEU A 435 4.41 -13.26 -18.57
CA LEU A 435 5.57 -12.47 -19.02
C LEU A 435 6.86 -13.29 -19.02
N LEU A 436 7.12 -14.04 -17.95
CA LEU A 436 8.30 -14.91 -17.89
C LEU A 436 8.27 -16.01 -18.97
N ARG A 437 7.10 -16.60 -19.24
CA ARG A 437 6.93 -17.56 -20.33
C ARG A 437 7.25 -16.94 -21.69
N MET A 438 6.71 -15.75 -21.96
CA MET A 438 6.99 -15.00 -23.19
C MET A 438 8.49 -14.73 -23.32
N ALA A 439 9.15 -14.31 -22.24
CA ALA A 439 10.58 -14.08 -22.25
C ALA A 439 11.41 -15.33 -22.58
N TYR A 440 10.93 -16.54 -22.26
CA TYR A 440 11.57 -17.80 -22.66
C TYR A 440 11.38 -18.19 -24.14
N GLY A 441 10.57 -17.46 -24.91
CA GLY A 441 10.30 -17.76 -26.32
C GLY A 441 9.15 -18.74 -26.57
N ASP A 442 8.36 -19.04 -25.53
CA ASP A 442 7.11 -19.78 -25.65
C ASP A 442 6.00 -18.72 -25.85
N ASP A 443 5.79 -18.30 -27.11
CA ASP A 443 4.84 -17.25 -27.43
C ASP A 443 3.39 -17.70 -27.16
N PRO A 444 2.53 -16.84 -26.58
CA PRO A 444 1.09 -17.04 -26.73
C PRO A 444 0.76 -17.00 -28.23
N ALA A 445 -0.10 -17.89 -28.72
CA ALA A 445 -0.56 -17.83 -30.09
C ALA A 445 -1.20 -16.44 -30.36
N GLY A 446 -0.47 -15.56 -31.05
CA GLY A 446 -0.99 -14.34 -31.69
C GLY A 446 -0.83 -13.01 -30.93
N LEU A 447 0.40 -12.56 -30.66
CA LEU A 447 0.67 -11.12 -30.42
C LEU A 447 1.76 -10.61 -31.38
N PRO A 448 1.60 -9.42 -31.98
CA PRO A 448 2.59 -8.85 -32.90
C PRO A 448 3.79 -8.26 -32.15
N ALA A 449 4.99 -8.51 -32.68
CA ALA A 449 6.22 -7.88 -32.24
C ALA A 449 6.20 -6.36 -32.51
N THR A 450 6.51 -5.55 -31.50
CA THR A 450 6.76 -4.11 -31.67
C THR A 450 8.27 -3.87 -31.87
N SER A 451 8.57 -3.09 -32.90
CA SER A 451 9.90 -2.71 -33.39
C SER A 451 10.50 -1.51 -32.63
N PRO A 452 11.84 -1.34 -32.63
CA PRO A 452 12.50 -0.28 -31.88
C PRO A 452 12.64 1.03 -32.68
N GLU A 453 12.98 2.10 -31.93
CA GLU A 453 13.62 3.38 -32.30
C GLU A 453 12.77 4.66 -32.13
N SER A 454 13.18 5.52 -31.18
CA SER A 454 13.78 6.83 -31.51
C SER A 454 14.37 7.49 -30.26
N GLU A 455 15.67 7.77 -30.30
CA GLU A 455 16.36 8.66 -29.36
C GLU A 455 16.25 10.12 -29.87
N THR A 456 16.11 11.09 -28.96
CA THR A 456 16.49 12.48 -29.22
C THR A 456 17.29 13.05 -28.04
N PRO A 457 18.33 13.88 -28.27
CA PRO A 457 19.23 14.35 -27.23
C PRO A 457 18.80 15.71 -26.65
N PHE A 458 18.99 15.86 -25.34
CA PHE A 458 18.77 17.10 -24.57
C PHE A 458 20.02 18.00 -24.62
N ILE A 459 19.84 19.31 -24.84
CA ILE A 459 20.90 20.35 -24.73
C ILE A 459 20.58 21.21 -23.48
N PRO A 460 21.55 21.49 -22.58
CA PRO A 460 21.32 22.25 -21.36
C PRO A 460 21.58 23.76 -21.53
N GLY A 461 20.81 24.59 -20.82
CA GLY A 461 21.11 26.01 -20.63
C GLY A 461 20.07 26.79 -19.82
N ASP A 462 20.25 26.85 -18.50
CA ASP A 462 20.38 28.07 -17.67
C ASP A 462 20.31 27.67 -16.19
N LYS A 463 21.17 28.24 -15.33
CA LYS A 463 21.28 27.89 -13.89
C LYS A 463 20.20 28.61 -13.06
N PRO A 464 19.27 27.90 -12.40
CA PRO A 464 18.50 28.41 -11.28
C PRO A 464 19.17 28.02 -9.95
N MET A 465 18.74 28.61 -8.83
CA MET A 465 19.18 28.19 -7.50
C MET A 465 18.97 26.68 -7.31
N THR A 466 19.90 26.07 -6.55
CA THR A 466 20.12 24.62 -6.54
C THR A 466 18.94 23.89 -5.89
N LYS A 467 17.97 23.45 -6.69
CA LYS A 467 17.03 22.41 -6.26
C LYS A 467 17.83 21.19 -5.82
N LEU A 468 17.28 20.46 -4.85
CA LEU A 468 17.91 19.23 -4.40
C LEU A 468 17.91 18.22 -5.55
N SER A 469 19.04 17.54 -5.68
CA SER A 469 19.21 16.40 -6.57
C SER A 469 19.53 15.16 -5.75
N ARG A 470 19.53 13.98 -6.37
CA ARG A 470 19.94 12.75 -5.71
C ARG A 470 21.33 12.88 -5.07
N ASP A 471 22.26 13.59 -5.72
CA ASP A 471 23.63 13.78 -5.23
C ASP A 471 23.74 14.79 -4.09
N SER A 472 22.69 15.59 -3.87
CA SER A 472 22.57 16.47 -2.70
C SER A 472 22.24 15.68 -1.41
N LEU A 473 21.93 14.39 -1.54
CA LEU A 473 21.48 13.52 -0.46
C LEU A 473 22.56 12.51 -0.08
N MET A 474 22.82 12.40 1.22
CA MET A 474 23.55 11.28 1.81
C MET A 474 22.84 9.96 1.52
N THR A 475 23.62 8.89 1.32
CA THR A 475 23.10 7.53 1.34
C THR A 475 22.52 7.21 2.72
N LEU A 476 21.61 6.23 2.82
CA LEU A 476 21.03 5.85 4.11
C LEU A 476 22.08 5.52 5.18
N GLU A 477 23.17 4.87 4.78
CA GLU A 477 24.28 4.54 5.68
C GLU A 477 25.01 5.81 6.16
N ALA A 478 25.36 6.70 5.23
CA ALA A 478 26.05 7.95 5.56
C ALA A 478 25.15 8.84 6.43
N TYR A 479 23.86 8.91 6.10
CA TYR A 479 22.88 9.66 6.86
C TYR A 479 22.70 9.09 8.26
N ALA A 480 22.57 7.77 8.42
CA ALA A 480 22.43 7.14 9.74
C ALA A 480 23.62 7.45 10.67
N LYS A 481 24.84 7.56 10.13
CA LYS A 481 26.03 7.95 10.90
C LYS A 481 26.06 9.44 11.25
N ALA A 482 25.60 10.30 10.35
CA ALA A 482 25.63 11.75 10.51
C ALA A 482 24.36 12.34 11.18
N ARG A 483 23.30 11.54 11.34
CA ARG A 483 21.94 12.00 11.66
C ARG A 483 21.88 12.89 12.89
N ASP A 484 22.50 12.50 14.00
CA ASP A 484 22.34 13.26 15.24
C ASP A 484 23.02 14.64 15.15
N ALA A 485 24.15 14.72 14.45
CA ALA A 485 24.84 15.99 14.18
C ALA A 485 24.03 16.85 13.20
N PHE A 486 23.58 16.26 12.09
CA PHE A 486 22.79 16.96 11.06
C PHE A 486 21.43 17.43 11.59
N ARG A 487 20.74 16.62 12.41
CA ARG A 487 19.52 17.03 13.11
C ARG A 487 19.78 18.22 14.02
N SER A 488 20.87 18.20 14.80
CA SER A 488 21.22 19.30 15.71
C SER A 488 21.47 20.60 14.94
N GLU A 489 22.18 20.52 13.81
CA GLU A 489 22.39 21.62 12.88
C GLU A 489 21.05 22.17 12.35
N VAL A 490 20.18 21.30 11.84
CA VAL A 490 18.88 21.70 11.28
C VAL A 490 17.98 22.31 12.36
N MET A 491 17.97 21.78 13.59
CA MET A 491 17.18 22.37 14.69
C MET A 491 17.69 23.75 15.08
N ALA A 492 19.02 23.96 15.08
CA ALA A 492 19.59 25.29 15.30
C ALA A 492 19.22 26.26 14.17
N HIS A 493 19.22 25.78 12.93
CA HIS A 493 18.83 26.54 11.76
C HIS A 493 17.34 26.93 11.77
N LYS A 494 16.44 25.99 12.08
CA LYS A 494 14.98 26.22 12.17
C LYS A 494 14.59 27.34 13.14
N LYS A 495 15.38 27.59 14.19
CA LYS A 495 15.15 28.72 15.11
C LYS A 495 15.14 30.08 14.42
N HIS A 496 15.89 30.24 13.33
CA HIS A 496 15.94 31.47 12.54
C HIS A 496 14.97 31.45 11.35
N ARG A 497 14.15 30.40 11.23
CA ARG A 497 13.20 30.19 10.14
C ARG A 497 11.75 30.11 10.65
N CYS A 498 11.56 30.11 11.96
CA CYS A 498 10.28 29.94 12.63
C CYS A 498 9.76 31.29 13.13
N VAL A 499 8.53 31.63 12.79
CA VAL A 499 7.84 32.84 13.23
C VAL A 499 6.54 32.43 13.91
N HIS A 500 6.42 32.70 15.21
CA HIS A 500 5.19 32.48 15.96
C HIS A 500 4.30 33.71 15.85
N LEU A 501 3.21 33.58 15.09
CA LEU A 501 2.27 34.64 14.79
C LEU A 501 1.07 34.55 15.75
N GLY A 502 1.19 35.23 16.88
CA GLY A 502 0.23 35.09 17.98
C GLY A 502 0.47 33.80 18.78
N GLU A 503 -0.58 33.29 19.41
CA GLU A 503 -0.50 32.12 20.30
C GLU A 503 -0.61 30.77 19.58
N HIS A 504 -1.20 30.74 18.39
CA HIS A 504 -1.71 29.51 17.78
C HIS A 504 -1.29 29.31 16.32
N VAL A 505 -0.64 30.29 15.69
CA VAL A 505 -0.16 30.15 14.31
C VAL A 505 1.36 30.20 14.29
N THR A 506 1.99 29.19 13.71
CA THR A 506 3.43 29.12 13.51
C THR A 506 3.73 29.03 12.02
N LEU A 507 4.58 29.92 11.51
CA LEU A 507 5.11 29.88 10.14
C LEU A 507 6.54 29.38 10.17
N LEU A 508 6.79 28.21 9.60
CA LEU A 508 8.14 27.71 9.33
C LEU A 508 8.49 28.00 7.87
N PHE A 509 9.35 28.99 7.64
CA PHE A 509 9.87 29.31 6.31
C PHE A 509 10.85 28.25 5.85
N GLU A 510 10.49 27.51 4.81
CA GLU A 510 11.27 26.40 4.28
C GLU A 510 12.43 26.92 3.41
N ASP A 511 13.55 26.22 3.46
CA ASP A 511 14.69 26.42 2.56
C ASP A 511 15.34 25.08 2.21
N GLU A 512 16.44 25.14 1.47
CA GLU A 512 17.16 23.95 1.03
C GLU A 512 17.53 23.03 2.21
N LEU A 513 17.98 23.56 3.34
CA LEU A 513 18.43 22.76 4.48
C LEU A 513 17.25 22.13 5.24
N THR A 514 16.16 22.87 5.44
CA THR A 514 14.96 22.32 6.09
C THR A 514 14.32 21.22 5.26
N ILE A 515 14.27 21.41 3.94
CA ILE A 515 13.73 20.43 2.99
C ILE A 515 14.67 19.22 2.84
N ARG A 516 15.99 19.42 2.73
CA ARG A 516 16.96 18.32 2.68
C ARG A 516 16.81 17.41 3.90
N TYR A 517 16.61 17.99 5.07
CA TYR A 517 16.37 17.24 6.30
C TYR A 517 15.06 16.45 6.26
N GLN A 518 13.97 17.04 5.77
CA GLN A 518 12.69 16.33 5.61
C GLN A 518 12.83 15.13 4.67
N ILE A 519 13.45 15.32 3.50
CA ILE A 519 13.69 14.25 2.53
C ILE A 519 14.57 13.17 3.15
N GLN A 520 15.67 13.52 3.80
CA GLN A 520 16.56 12.54 4.45
C GLN A 520 15.86 11.75 5.56
N GLU A 521 15.05 12.41 6.40
CA GLU A 521 14.25 11.71 7.39
C GLU A 521 13.21 10.78 6.75
N MET A 522 12.61 11.18 5.61
CA MET A 522 11.68 10.35 4.85
C MET A 522 12.37 9.12 4.26
N LEU A 523 13.47 9.33 3.52
CA LEU A 523 14.28 8.25 2.93
C LEU A 523 14.73 7.26 4.01
N ARG A 524 15.18 7.76 5.18
CA ARG A 524 15.56 6.92 6.31
C ARG A 524 14.38 6.15 6.91
N ALA A 525 13.27 6.84 7.17
CA ALA A 525 12.10 6.24 7.82
C ALA A 525 11.46 5.15 6.97
N GLU A 526 11.41 5.35 5.66
CA GLU A 526 10.82 4.43 4.69
C GLU A 526 11.87 3.52 4.01
N LYS A 527 13.15 3.66 4.40
CA LYS A 527 14.30 2.91 3.85
C LYS A 527 14.39 2.98 2.32
N ILE A 528 14.16 4.16 1.77
CA ILE A 528 14.26 4.44 0.34
C ILE A 528 15.73 4.68 -0.01
N PHE A 529 16.30 3.85 -0.87
CA PHE A 529 17.70 3.95 -1.32
C PHE A 529 17.86 3.76 -2.82
N ASP A 530 16.81 3.31 -3.52
CA ASP A 530 16.78 3.26 -4.97
C ASP A 530 16.60 4.67 -5.55
N GLU A 531 17.18 4.89 -6.72
CA GLU A 531 17.24 6.20 -7.36
C GLU A 531 15.85 6.76 -7.67
N GLU A 532 14.91 5.92 -8.11
CA GLU A 532 13.55 6.34 -8.44
C GLU A 532 12.77 6.82 -7.21
N GLY A 533 12.79 6.07 -6.10
CA GLY A 533 12.17 6.51 -4.85
C GLY A 533 12.81 7.80 -4.29
N ILE A 534 14.13 7.96 -4.45
CA ILE A 534 14.81 9.21 -4.08
C ILE A 534 14.31 10.37 -4.97
N LEU A 535 14.18 10.16 -6.28
CA LEU A 535 13.69 11.17 -7.22
C LEU A 535 12.22 11.56 -6.94
N GLN A 536 11.37 10.61 -6.52
CA GLN A 536 9.97 10.90 -6.15
C GLN A 536 9.87 11.77 -4.90
N GLU A 537 10.63 11.48 -3.85
CA GLU A 537 10.67 12.36 -2.67
C GLU A 537 11.23 13.74 -3.03
N LEU A 538 12.25 13.80 -3.89
CA LEU A 538 12.75 15.07 -4.42
C LEU A 538 11.67 15.84 -5.17
N GLU A 539 10.86 15.20 -6.01
CA GLU A 539 9.78 15.85 -6.77
C GLU A 539 8.69 16.44 -5.85
N VAL A 540 8.32 15.74 -4.78
CA VAL A 540 7.30 16.20 -3.82
C VAL A 540 7.79 17.40 -3.02
N TYR A 541 9.03 17.38 -2.56
CA TYR A 541 9.54 18.36 -1.61
C TYR A 541 10.28 19.54 -2.25
N ASN A 542 10.87 19.37 -3.46
CA ASN A 542 11.54 20.47 -4.16
C ASN A 542 10.65 21.71 -4.41
N PRO A 543 9.33 21.60 -4.68
CA PRO A 543 8.43 22.75 -4.81
C PRO A 543 8.34 23.64 -3.55
N LEU A 544 8.71 23.11 -2.37
CA LEU A 544 8.75 23.84 -1.11
C LEU A 544 10.06 24.62 -0.90
N ILE A 545 11.06 24.44 -1.76
CA ILE A 545 12.29 25.23 -1.73
C ILE A 545 12.04 26.56 -2.48
N PRO A 546 12.28 27.73 -1.86
CA PRO A 546 12.26 29.04 -2.51
C PRO A 546 13.02 29.08 -3.84
N ASP A 547 12.51 29.81 -4.82
CA ASP A 547 13.11 29.90 -6.16
C ASP A 547 13.97 31.16 -6.40
N GLY A 548 14.10 32.01 -5.38
CA GLY A 548 14.83 33.28 -5.47
C GLY A 548 13.91 34.50 -5.56
N HIS A 549 12.64 34.32 -5.87
CA HIS A 549 11.66 35.40 -6.02
C HIS A 549 10.43 35.22 -5.10
N ASN A 550 10.30 34.06 -4.49
CA ASN A 550 9.31 33.81 -3.45
C ASN A 550 9.90 33.29 -2.15
N TRP A 551 9.09 33.39 -1.09
CA TRP A 551 9.25 32.57 0.10
C TRP A 551 8.23 31.46 0.13
N LYS A 552 8.62 30.33 0.72
CA LYS A 552 7.78 29.16 0.95
C LYS A 552 7.71 28.93 2.46
N ALA A 553 6.52 28.67 2.98
CA ALA A 553 6.35 28.43 4.41
C ALA A 553 5.34 27.32 4.67
N THR A 554 5.64 26.49 5.65
CA THR A 554 4.67 25.58 6.27
C THR A 554 3.99 26.33 7.41
N MET A 555 2.69 26.54 7.30
CA MET A 555 1.87 27.09 8.38
C MET A 555 1.34 25.97 9.25
N LEU A 556 1.41 26.13 10.56
CA LEU A 556 0.88 25.23 11.58
C LEU A 556 -0.11 26.00 12.45
N ILE A 557 -1.31 25.43 12.64
CA ILE A 557 -2.32 25.92 13.57
C ILE A 557 -2.36 25.00 14.80
N GLU A 558 -1.94 25.51 15.94
CA GLU A 558 -1.60 24.76 17.14
C GLU A 558 -2.51 25.13 18.31
N TYR A 559 -3.40 24.20 18.66
CA TYR A 559 -4.18 24.22 19.90
C TYR A 559 -3.89 22.94 20.67
N ALA A 560 -3.59 23.07 21.97
CA ALA A 560 -3.23 21.96 22.83
C ALA A 560 -4.43 21.03 23.10
N ASP A 561 -5.62 21.62 23.24
CA ASP A 561 -6.87 20.90 23.40
C ASP A 561 -7.47 20.55 22.02
N PRO A 562 -7.74 19.26 21.72
CA PRO A 562 -8.27 18.85 20.42
C PRO A 562 -9.67 19.38 20.10
N ALA A 563 -10.54 19.56 21.09
CA ALA A 563 -11.90 20.06 20.89
C ALA A 563 -11.87 21.56 20.58
N GLU A 564 -11.06 22.32 21.32
CA GLU A 564 -10.77 23.71 21.01
C GLU A 564 -10.19 23.81 19.60
N ARG A 565 -9.21 22.98 19.23
CA ARG A 565 -8.62 22.97 17.89
C ARG A 565 -9.66 22.79 16.80
N ALA A 566 -10.56 21.82 16.94
CA ALA A 566 -11.59 21.55 15.94
C ALA A 566 -12.59 22.69 15.81
N GLU A 567 -13.08 23.23 16.92
CA GLU A 567 -13.97 24.40 16.94
C GLU A 567 -13.30 25.59 16.27
N ARG A 568 -12.03 25.82 16.59
CA ARG A 568 -11.23 26.93 16.07
C ARG A 568 -10.95 26.79 14.59
N LEU A 569 -10.60 25.60 14.09
CA LEU A 569 -10.42 25.35 12.66
C LEU A 569 -11.71 25.51 11.85
N ALA A 570 -12.87 25.13 12.42
CA ALA A 570 -14.17 25.38 11.78
C ALA A 570 -14.51 26.88 11.71
N GLN A 571 -14.07 27.66 12.69
CA GLN A 571 -14.22 29.12 12.70
C GLN A 571 -13.21 29.83 11.79
N MET A 572 -12.13 29.17 11.38
CA MET A 572 -10.99 29.74 10.65
C MET A 572 -10.91 29.35 9.17
N ILE A 573 -12.02 28.97 8.54
CA ILE A 573 -12.05 28.63 7.10
C ILE A 573 -11.53 29.81 6.26
N GLY A 574 -10.52 29.55 5.43
CA GLY A 574 -9.82 30.51 4.59
C GLY A 574 -8.77 31.35 5.31
N ILE A 575 -8.32 30.95 6.50
CA ILE A 575 -7.26 31.65 7.26
C ILE A 575 -5.93 31.69 6.51
N GLU A 576 -5.59 30.65 5.75
CA GLU A 576 -4.40 30.53 4.93
C GLU A 576 -4.30 31.64 3.88
N ASP A 577 -5.44 32.09 3.33
CA ASP A 577 -5.53 33.20 2.38
C ASP A 577 -5.42 34.58 3.05
N LYS A 578 -5.50 34.62 4.39
CA LYS A 578 -5.43 35.85 5.19
C LYS A 578 -4.05 36.09 5.78
N ILE A 579 -3.10 35.19 5.57
CA ILE A 579 -1.70 35.42 5.93
C ILE A 579 -1.11 36.45 4.97
N TRP A 580 -0.46 37.47 5.53
CA TRP A 580 0.19 38.52 4.77
C TRP A 580 1.58 38.83 5.32
N LEU A 581 2.45 39.32 4.44
CA LEU A 581 3.72 39.92 4.80
C LEU A 581 3.85 41.30 4.18
N LYS A 582 4.58 42.19 4.84
CA LYS A 582 4.75 43.56 4.38
C LYS A 582 6.20 44.00 4.55
N ILE A 583 6.80 44.38 3.44
CA ILE A 583 8.11 45.04 3.42
C ILE A 583 7.86 46.54 3.59
N ALA A 584 8.60 47.19 4.49
CA ALA A 584 8.47 48.62 4.73
C ALA A 584 8.60 49.42 3.42
N GLY A 585 7.62 50.28 3.13
CA GLY A 585 7.56 51.05 1.89
C GLY A 585 6.83 50.38 0.73
N HIS A 586 6.31 49.16 0.91
CA HIS A 586 5.56 48.42 -0.11
C HIS A 586 4.18 47.98 0.38
N ASP A 587 3.32 47.61 -0.57
CA ASP A 587 2.02 47.01 -0.28
C ASP A 587 2.17 45.60 0.32
N PRO A 588 1.20 45.12 1.13
CA PRO A 588 1.21 43.76 1.64
C PRO A 588 1.16 42.71 0.53
N VAL A 589 1.91 41.63 0.71
CA VAL A 589 1.87 40.41 -0.11
C VAL A 589 1.07 39.37 0.68
N HIS A 590 -0.03 38.91 0.10
CA HIS A 590 -0.82 37.82 0.67
C HIS A 590 -0.26 36.45 0.23
N ALA A 591 -0.42 35.45 1.08
CA ALA A 591 -0.07 34.08 0.76
C ALA A 591 -0.90 33.56 -0.42
N ILE A 592 -0.27 32.73 -1.23
CA ILE A 592 -0.91 31.81 -2.16
C ILE A 592 -0.80 30.43 -1.50
N ALA A 593 -1.92 29.86 -1.10
CA ALA A 593 -1.95 28.63 -0.31
C ALA A 593 -2.27 27.38 -1.15
N ASP A 594 -1.69 26.25 -0.75
CA ASP A 594 -2.11 24.89 -1.09
C ASP A 594 -2.33 24.59 -2.58
N GLU A 595 -1.48 25.18 -3.44
CA GLU A 595 -1.51 24.98 -4.89
C GLU A 595 -1.31 23.52 -5.33
N ASP A 596 -0.79 22.69 -4.44
CA ASP A 596 -0.54 21.27 -4.66
C ASP A 596 -1.78 20.40 -4.40
N LEU A 597 -2.68 20.77 -3.48
CA LEU A 597 -3.85 19.98 -3.07
C LEU A 597 -4.91 20.86 -2.40
N GLU A 598 -6.20 20.69 -2.69
CA GLU A 598 -7.27 21.30 -1.87
C GLU A 598 -7.25 20.72 -0.44
N ARG A 599 -7.03 21.58 0.57
CA ARG A 599 -6.91 21.18 2.00
C ARG A 599 -8.08 21.63 2.88
N GLU A 600 -9.03 22.35 2.32
CA GLU A 600 -10.26 22.77 2.99
C GLU A 600 -11.46 21.93 2.56
N ASN A 601 -12.49 21.88 3.41
CA ASN A 601 -13.81 21.39 3.03
C ASN A 601 -14.91 22.35 3.54
N GLN A 602 -16.18 22.01 3.32
CA GLN A 602 -17.32 22.85 3.72
C GLN A 602 -17.49 23.02 5.24
N GLU A 603 -16.73 22.26 6.05
CA GLU A 603 -16.93 22.15 7.50
C GLU A 603 -15.76 22.72 8.31
N LYS A 604 -14.51 22.63 7.83
CA LYS A 604 -13.31 23.16 8.53
C LYS A 604 -12.10 23.31 7.61
N THR A 605 -11.15 24.14 8.03
CA THR A 605 -9.81 24.24 7.43
C THR A 605 -8.82 23.22 8.01
N SER A 606 -7.61 23.13 7.44
CA SER A 606 -6.55 22.22 7.87
C SER A 606 -5.72 22.81 9.02
N ALA A 607 -5.08 21.96 9.82
CA ALA A 607 -4.09 22.44 10.79
C ALA A 607 -2.73 22.77 10.15
N VAL A 608 -2.52 22.36 8.89
CA VAL A 608 -1.26 22.53 8.16
C VAL A 608 -1.53 23.00 6.73
N HIS A 609 -0.88 24.08 6.33
CA HIS A 609 -0.96 24.65 4.99
C HIS A 609 0.43 24.94 4.41
N PHE A 610 0.56 24.88 3.09
CA PHE A 610 1.75 25.32 2.39
C PHE A 610 1.48 26.67 1.74
N LEU A 611 2.28 27.66 2.12
CA LEU A 611 2.13 29.03 1.69
C LEU A 611 3.29 29.42 0.77
N ARG A 612 2.96 30.15 -0.29
CA ARG A 612 3.92 30.85 -1.14
C ARG A 612 3.66 32.34 -1.09
N PHE A 613 4.71 33.14 -0.97
CA PHE A 613 4.64 34.60 -1.04
C PHE A 613 5.51 35.09 -2.19
N GLU A 614 4.90 35.74 -3.18
CA GLU A 614 5.62 36.29 -4.32
C GLU A 614 6.12 37.70 -4.04
N LEU A 615 7.43 37.93 -4.18
CA LEU A 615 8.04 39.23 -3.95
C LEU A 615 8.45 39.89 -5.26
N THR A 616 8.11 41.17 -5.39
CA THR A 616 8.59 41.97 -6.51
C THR A 616 10.09 42.27 -6.36
N PRO A 617 10.82 42.52 -7.46
CA PRO A 617 12.24 42.90 -7.40
C PRO A 617 12.53 44.09 -6.47
N ALA A 618 11.64 45.07 -6.42
CA ALA A 618 11.77 46.23 -5.54
C ALA A 618 11.68 45.85 -4.05
N MET A 619 10.77 44.92 -3.70
CA MET A 619 10.65 44.40 -2.33
C MET A 619 11.90 43.61 -1.91
N ILE A 620 12.44 42.77 -2.82
CA ILE A 620 13.66 42.00 -2.58
C ILE A 620 14.85 42.95 -2.33
N GLN A 621 15.00 43.97 -3.18
CA GLN A 621 16.05 44.98 -3.02
C GLN A 621 15.94 45.72 -1.69
N ALA A 622 14.73 46.12 -1.29
CA ALA A 622 14.49 46.78 -0.01
C ALA A 622 14.85 45.89 1.18
N LEU A 623 14.51 44.59 1.13
CA LEU A 623 14.88 43.62 2.17
C LEU A 623 16.40 43.46 2.30
N HIS A 624 17.13 43.38 1.18
CA HIS A 624 18.60 43.34 1.19
C HIS A 624 19.23 44.63 1.72
N GLN A 625 18.53 45.77 1.61
CA GLN A 625 18.93 47.04 2.21
C GLN A 625 18.51 47.17 3.69
N GLY A 626 17.94 46.12 4.28
CA GLY A 626 17.56 46.08 5.68
C GLY A 626 16.18 46.67 6.00
N ALA A 627 15.31 46.82 5.00
CA ALA A 627 13.92 47.24 5.22
C ALA A 627 13.23 46.30 6.23
N ALA A 628 12.41 46.87 7.12
CA ALA A 628 11.67 46.09 8.10
C ALA A 628 10.66 45.17 7.40
N LEU A 629 10.52 43.95 7.93
CA LEU A 629 9.52 42.97 7.52
C LEU A 629 8.47 42.88 8.64
N SER A 630 7.21 43.04 8.28
CA SER A 630 6.06 42.76 9.14
C SER A 630 5.32 41.53 8.62
N ILE A 631 4.74 40.74 9.50
CA ILE A 631 3.95 39.54 9.14
C ILE A 631 2.66 39.57 9.95
N GLY A 632 1.53 39.23 9.34
CA GLY A 632 0.24 39.22 10.01
C GLY A 632 -0.74 38.23 9.42
N VAL A 633 -1.86 38.09 10.14
CA VAL A 633 -3.04 37.33 9.74
C VAL A 633 -4.27 38.16 10.04
N ASP A 634 -5.09 38.39 9.02
CA ASP A 634 -6.29 39.21 9.10
C ASP A 634 -7.54 38.36 8.87
N HIS A 635 -7.71 37.31 9.69
CA HIS A 635 -8.89 36.46 9.65
C HIS A 635 -9.92 36.92 10.71
N PRO A 636 -11.24 36.94 10.43
CA PRO A 636 -12.25 37.36 11.42
C PRO A 636 -12.20 36.58 12.74
N ALA A 637 -11.84 35.30 12.68
CA ALA A 637 -11.70 34.44 13.86
C ALA A 637 -10.28 34.41 14.47
N TYR A 638 -9.29 35.01 13.81
CA TYR A 638 -7.91 35.03 14.30
C TYR A 638 -7.11 36.20 13.73
N GLN A 639 -6.69 37.12 14.59
CA GLN A 639 -5.89 38.28 14.22
C GLN A 639 -4.62 38.35 15.03
N ALA A 640 -3.49 38.44 14.34
CA ALA A 640 -2.18 38.63 14.96
C ALA A 640 -1.27 39.41 14.01
N THR A 641 -0.37 40.20 14.57
CA THR A 641 0.59 40.98 13.78
C THR A 641 1.91 41.08 14.50
N ILE A 642 2.99 40.78 13.79
CA ILE A 642 4.35 41.09 14.15
C ILE A 642 4.76 42.34 13.38
N ALA A 643 4.82 43.47 14.07
CA ALA A 643 5.14 44.76 13.46
C ALA A 643 6.58 44.79 12.89
N ALA A 644 7.51 44.07 13.52
CA ALA A 644 8.88 43.92 13.05
C ALA A 644 9.41 42.52 13.38
N VAL A 645 9.65 41.71 12.34
CA VAL A 645 10.29 40.40 12.46
C VAL A 645 11.74 40.59 12.92
N GLU A 646 12.19 39.72 13.82
CA GLU A 646 13.54 39.77 14.37
C GLU A 646 14.62 39.77 13.28
N GLU A 647 15.70 40.50 13.50
CA GLU A 647 16.74 40.72 12.49
C GLU A 647 17.45 39.43 12.05
N ASN A 648 17.68 38.49 12.97
CA ASN A 648 18.23 37.16 12.68
C ASN A 648 17.34 36.38 11.71
N ILE A 649 16.02 36.38 11.91
CA ILE A 649 15.05 35.72 11.03
C ILE A 649 14.99 36.45 9.70
N ARG A 650 14.82 37.78 9.69
CA ARG A 650 14.80 38.59 8.47
C ARG A 650 16.05 38.36 7.61
N THR A 651 17.22 38.33 8.25
CA THR A 651 18.50 38.07 7.57
C THR A 651 18.57 36.64 7.03
N ALA A 652 18.00 35.66 7.73
CA ALA A 652 17.92 34.29 7.23
C ALA A 652 17.00 34.19 6.01
N LEU A 653 15.80 34.79 6.07
CA LEU A 653 14.84 34.78 4.96
C LEU A 653 15.35 35.52 3.72
N ALA A 654 16.05 36.64 3.91
CA ALA A 654 16.60 37.43 2.80
C ALA A 654 17.64 36.66 1.96
N LYS A 655 18.26 35.61 2.50
CA LYS A 655 19.21 34.75 1.77
C LYS A 655 18.53 33.86 0.73
N ASP A 656 17.23 33.63 0.87
CA ASP A 656 16.46 32.83 -0.08
C ASP A 656 16.14 33.62 -1.36
N LEU A 657 16.37 34.93 -1.36
CA LEU A 657 15.98 35.84 -2.42
C LEU A 657 17.20 36.31 -3.20
N VAL A 658 17.11 36.26 -4.52
CA VAL A 658 18.19 36.67 -5.43
C VAL A 658 17.96 38.11 -5.86
N SER A 659 18.90 38.99 -5.54
CA SER A 659 18.95 40.34 -6.12
C SER A 659 19.32 40.20 -7.59
N ARG A 660 18.45 40.61 -8.51
CA ARG A 660 18.83 40.81 -9.91
C ARG A 660 19.44 42.18 -10.12
#